data_AF-A0A8T0U1A4-F1
#
_entry.id   AF-A0A8T0U1A4-F1
#
_cell.length_a   1.000
_cell.length_b   1.000
_cell.length_c   1.000
_cell.angle_alpha   90.00
_cell.angle_beta   90.00
_cell.angle_gamma   90.00
#
_symmetry.space_group_name_H-M   'P 1'
#
loop_
_entity.id
_entity.type
_entity.pdbx_description
1 polymer ?
#
loop_
_entity_poly.entity_id
_entity_poly.type
_entity_poly.pdbx_seq_one_letter_code
_entity_poly.pdbx_strand_id
1 'polypeptide(L)'
;MAGTLLQSVALGTTFAGRISNQQWRSHGARRPASMLAMSLSRPVKMSAFVGLRSVHSFSITPTVSNSRSAVASYRSSRRTRRSRFVTRAMFERFTEKAIKVIMLAQEEARRLGHNFVGTEQILLGLIGEGTGIAAKVLKSMGINLKDARVEVEKIIGRGNGFVAVEIPFTPRAKRVLELSLEEARQLGHNYIGSEHLLLGLLREGEGVAARVLESLGADPSNIRTQVIRMIGETTEAVGAGVGGGSSGNKMPTLEEYGTNLTKLAEEGKLDPVVGRQPQIERVVQILGRRTKNNPCLIGEPGVGKTAIAEGLAQRIFTGDVPETIEGKKVITLDMGLLVAGTKYRGEFEERLKKLMEEIKQSDEIILFIDEVHTLIGAGAAEGAIDAANILKPALARGELQCIGATTLDEYRKHIEKDPALERRFQPVKVPEPTVDETIEILRGLRERYEIHHKLRYTDEALIAAAKLSYQYISDRFLPDKAIDLIDEAGSRVRLQHAQVPEEARELDKELKQITKQKNDAVRSQDFEKAGELRDREMELKAQITALIDKSKEMSKAEEESGETGPMVNEADIQHIVSSWTGIPVEKVSSDESDKLLKMEETLHRRVIGQDEAVVAISRSIRRARVGLKNPNRPIASFIFAGPTGVGKSELAKALAAYYFGSEEAMIRLDMSEFMERHTVSKLIGSPPGYVGYTEGGQLTEAVRRRPYTVVLFDEIEKDGGLQEHPPDHDLKRWEQCHREGWAQDWF
;
A
#
# COMPACT_ATOMS: atom_id res chain seq x y z
N MET A 1 -63.73 34.53 -19.98
CA MET A 1 -64.74 34.95 -18.98
C MET A 1 -63.99 35.12 -17.67
N ALA A 2 -63.56 36.34 -17.33
CA ALA A 2 -64.30 37.28 -16.48
C ALA A 2 -64.59 36.66 -15.10
N GLY A 3 -64.15 37.18 -13.96
CA GLY A 3 -63.44 38.40 -13.62
C GLY A 3 -63.52 38.61 -12.09
N THR A 4 -62.59 39.41 -11.57
CA THR A 4 -62.75 40.41 -10.50
C THR A 4 -63.32 40.05 -9.11
N LEU A 5 -62.57 40.41 -8.05
CA LEU A 5 -62.86 41.51 -7.07
C LEU A 5 -61.80 41.44 -5.93
N LEU A 6 -60.92 42.45 -5.75
CA LEU A 6 -61.02 43.61 -4.81
C LEU A 6 -61.09 43.17 -3.32
N GLN A 7 -60.24 43.63 -2.39
CA GLN A 7 -60.16 45.03 -1.94
C GLN A 7 -58.94 45.31 -1.01
N SER A 8 -58.53 46.58 -1.03
CA SER A 8 -57.51 47.31 -0.27
C SER A 8 -57.91 47.73 1.15
N VAL A 9 -56.94 47.92 2.05
CA VAL A 9 -56.99 48.93 3.15
C VAL A 9 -55.61 49.59 3.32
N ALA A 10 -55.62 50.91 3.47
CA ALA A 10 -54.49 51.81 3.67
C ALA A 10 -54.55 52.49 5.07
N LEU A 11 -53.53 53.31 5.36
CA LEU A 11 -53.31 54.28 6.47
C LEU A 11 -52.45 53.76 7.65
N GLY A 12 -51.44 54.47 8.17
CA GLY A 12 -50.96 55.82 7.86
C GLY A 12 -49.67 56.24 8.62
N THR A 13 -48.95 57.18 8.01
CA THR A 13 -48.38 58.46 8.54
C THR A 13 -47.31 58.53 9.65
N THR A 14 -46.13 59.01 9.21
CA THR A 14 -45.33 60.17 9.69
C THR A 14 -44.70 60.22 11.09
N PHE A 15 -43.38 60.40 11.13
CA PHE A 15 -42.74 61.51 11.87
C PHE A 15 -41.44 61.95 11.18
N ALA A 16 -41.22 63.27 11.13
CA ALA A 16 -40.08 63.97 10.56
C ALA A 16 -39.36 64.79 11.63
N GLY A 17 -38.07 65.12 11.42
CA GLY A 17 -37.32 66.14 12.18
C GLY A 17 -35.81 65.87 12.17
N ARG A 18 -35.05 66.43 11.23
CA ARG A 18 -34.28 67.70 11.28
C ARG A 18 -32.91 67.58 11.97
N ILE A 19 -31.81 67.63 11.21
CA ILE A 19 -30.89 68.78 10.92
C ILE A 19 -29.74 68.95 11.96
N SER A 20 -28.51 68.72 11.51
CA SER A 20 -27.36 69.67 11.48
C SER A 20 -26.08 68.86 11.18
N ASN A 21 -25.53 68.85 9.96
CA ASN A 21 -24.69 69.86 9.30
C ASN A 21 -23.44 70.27 10.10
N GLN A 22 -22.27 69.74 9.71
CA GLN A 22 -21.17 70.48 9.06
C GLN A 22 -20.01 69.49 8.80
N GLN A 23 -19.77 69.12 7.55
CA GLN A 23 -18.93 69.79 6.54
C GLN A 23 -17.42 69.57 6.78
N TRP A 24 -16.80 68.70 5.98
CA TRP A 24 -16.00 69.03 4.76
C TRP A 24 -14.57 69.43 5.16
N ARG A 25 -13.47 68.92 4.60
CA ARG A 25 -13.11 68.64 3.20
C ARG A 25 -11.73 67.94 3.24
N SER A 26 -11.53 66.80 2.58
CA SER A 26 -11.08 66.64 1.19
C SER A 26 -9.57 66.57 0.93
N HIS A 27 -9.22 65.46 0.26
CA HIS A 27 -8.23 65.31 -0.81
C HIS A 27 -6.75 65.23 -0.41
N GLY A 28 -5.95 64.32 -0.97
CA GLY A 28 -6.20 63.37 -2.05
C GLY A 28 -4.89 63.09 -2.80
N ALA A 29 -4.79 61.86 -3.32
CA ALA A 29 -3.97 61.43 -4.45
C ALA A 29 -2.52 60.94 -4.22
N ARG A 30 -2.40 59.61 -4.43
CA ARG A 30 -1.56 58.90 -5.43
C ARG A 30 -0.06 58.65 -5.18
N ARG A 31 0.25 57.34 -5.18
CA ARG A 31 1.50 56.56 -5.42
C ARG A 31 2.32 57.07 -6.66
N PRO A 32 3.59 56.65 -6.94
CA PRO A 32 4.18 55.29 -6.69
C PRO A 32 5.73 55.12 -6.48
N ALA A 33 6.09 53.86 -6.15
CA ALA A 33 7.27 53.03 -6.51
C ALA A 33 8.75 53.30 -6.09
N SER A 34 9.35 52.22 -5.56
CA SER A 34 10.65 51.58 -5.88
C SER A 34 11.83 51.62 -4.87
N MET A 35 12.31 50.38 -4.59
CA MET A 35 13.68 49.87 -4.30
C MET A 35 14.58 50.48 -3.20
N LEU A 36 15.02 49.65 -2.22
CA LEU A 36 16.36 49.00 -2.15
C LEU A 36 16.65 48.34 -0.77
N ALA A 37 17.15 47.10 -0.85
CA ALA A 37 18.23 46.43 -0.08
C ALA A 37 18.31 46.35 1.47
N MET A 38 18.41 45.09 1.93
CA MET A 38 19.38 44.44 2.84
C MET A 38 19.85 45.15 4.14
N SER A 39 19.74 44.44 5.27
CA SER A 39 20.92 44.06 6.08
C SER A 39 20.60 43.06 7.19
N LEU A 40 21.51 42.09 7.35
CA LEU A 40 21.60 41.06 8.37
C LEU A 40 21.74 41.60 9.80
N SER A 41 21.20 40.89 10.79
CA SER A 41 21.55 41.06 12.22
C SER A 41 22.33 39.83 12.74
N ARG A 42 23.47 40.12 13.37
CA ARG A 42 24.37 39.19 14.07
C ARG A 42 24.34 39.47 15.59
N PRO A 43 24.96 38.62 16.44
CA PRO A 43 24.46 38.25 17.77
C PRO A 43 25.10 39.01 18.94
N VAL A 44 24.55 38.81 20.13
CA VAL A 44 25.03 39.35 21.42
C VAL A 44 26.00 38.36 22.10
N LYS A 45 27.13 38.90 22.59
CA LYS A 45 28.10 38.30 23.54
C LYS A 45 28.11 39.13 24.83
N MET A 46 28.38 38.49 25.99
CA MET A 46 29.30 38.90 27.10
C MET A 46 29.33 37.72 28.11
N SER A 47 30.43 36.97 28.32
CA SER A 47 31.57 37.15 29.27
C SER A 47 31.17 37.27 30.75
N ALA A 48 31.82 36.72 31.79
CA ALA A 48 32.92 35.78 32.04
C ALA A 48 32.97 35.57 33.58
N PHE A 49 33.45 34.44 34.10
CA PHE A 49 34.09 34.38 35.44
C PHE A 49 35.03 33.16 35.55
N VAL A 50 36.11 33.34 36.32
CA VAL A 50 37.38 32.58 36.33
C VAL A 50 37.64 31.95 37.71
N GLY A 51 38.36 30.82 37.75
CA GLY A 51 39.15 30.32 38.90
C GLY A 51 39.57 28.84 38.75
N LEU A 52 40.80 28.53 38.28
CA LEU A 52 42.00 28.08 39.06
C LEU A 52 41.81 26.72 39.79
N ARG A 53 42.69 25.71 39.79
CA ARG A 53 44.05 25.45 39.27
C ARG A 53 44.37 23.94 39.48
N SER A 54 45.33 23.44 38.71
CA SER A 54 46.10 22.17 38.72
C SER A 54 46.41 21.48 40.06
N VAL A 55 46.62 20.13 40.07
CA VAL A 55 47.92 19.46 40.40
C VAL A 55 47.98 18.02 39.84
N HIS A 56 49.16 17.59 39.38
CA HIS A 56 49.54 16.23 38.95
C HIS A 56 50.28 15.44 40.05
N SER A 57 50.29 14.11 39.87
CA SER A 57 51.28 13.08 40.29
C SER A 57 51.26 12.54 41.73
N PHE A 58 51.22 11.20 41.88
CA PHE A 58 52.33 10.39 42.38
C PHE A 58 52.08 8.88 42.20
N SER A 59 53.12 8.18 41.75
CA SER A 59 53.26 6.73 41.61
C SER A 59 54.05 6.15 42.78
N ILE A 60 53.66 5.00 43.32
CA ILE A 60 54.54 4.12 44.14
C ILE A 60 54.21 2.65 43.83
N THR A 61 55.20 1.92 43.30
CA THR A 61 55.32 0.45 43.31
C THR A 61 56.16 0.02 44.54
N PRO A 62 56.12 -1.24 45.02
CA PRO A 62 57.17 -2.18 44.56
C PRO A 62 56.83 -3.71 44.56
N THR A 63 57.45 -4.41 43.60
CA THR A 63 58.16 -5.73 43.60
C THR A 63 57.67 -7.03 44.29
N VAL A 64 57.55 -8.09 43.46
CA VAL A 64 58.16 -9.46 43.49
C VAL A 64 58.11 -10.33 44.76
N SER A 65 57.44 -11.50 44.70
CA SER A 65 58.03 -12.87 44.82
C SER A 65 57.02 -14.00 45.19
N ASN A 66 57.30 -15.19 44.65
CA ASN A 66 56.96 -16.55 45.10
C ASN A 66 55.52 -17.12 45.07
N SER A 67 55.33 -17.99 44.08
CA SER A 67 54.78 -19.36 44.15
C SER A 67 54.30 -19.91 45.51
N ARG A 68 53.02 -20.32 45.58
CA ARG A 68 52.55 -21.68 45.94
C ARG A 68 51.02 -21.81 45.85
N SER A 69 50.62 -23.04 45.55
CA SER A 69 49.27 -23.59 45.36
C SER A 69 48.35 -23.49 46.59
N ALA A 70 47.04 -23.42 46.28
CA ALA A 70 45.93 -24.17 46.90
C ALA A 70 44.78 -23.38 47.57
N VAL A 71 43.56 -23.81 47.19
CA VAL A 71 42.26 -23.77 47.89
C VAL A 71 41.36 -22.53 47.74
N ALA A 72 40.34 -22.75 46.90
CA ALA A 72 38.92 -22.39 47.03
C ALA A 72 38.52 -21.21 47.93
N SER A 73 38.00 -20.16 47.29
CA SER A 73 36.97 -19.31 47.89
C SER A 73 35.81 -19.16 46.92
N TYR A 74 34.71 -19.87 47.21
CA TYR A 74 33.38 -19.63 46.66
C TYR A 74 33.00 -18.16 46.88
N ARG A 75 32.96 -17.36 45.82
CA ARG A 75 32.17 -16.13 45.79
C ARG A 75 30.99 -16.36 44.87
N SER A 76 29.84 -16.60 45.51
CA SER A 76 28.50 -16.58 44.94
C SER A 76 28.30 -15.35 44.04
N SER A 77 28.44 -15.55 42.73
CA SER A 77 28.00 -14.59 41.72
C SER A 77 26.48 -14.75 41.55
N ARG A 78 25.75 -13.69 41.89
CA ARG A 78 24.29 -13.57 41.70
C ARG A 78 23.90 -14.03 40.30
N ARG A 79 23.15 -15.13 40.22
CA ARG A 79 22.34 -15.52 39.06
C ARG A 79 21.35 -14.39 38.76
N THR A 80 21.64 -13.56 37.77
CA THR A 80 20.64 -12.70 37.12
C THR A 80 19.78 -13.58 36.22
N ARG A 81 18.55 -13.84 36.68
CA ARG A 81 17.52 -14.63 35.99
C ARG A 81 17.13 -13.97 34.66
N ARG A 82 17.37 -14.69 33.56
CA ARG A 82 16.59 -14.59 32.31
C ARG A 82 15.12 -14.88 32.64
N SER A 83 14.26 -13.86 32.68
CA SER A 83 12.79 -14.03 32.67
C SER A 83 11.99 -12.74 32.37
N ARG A 84 12.63 -11.57 32.19
CA ARG A 84 11.90 -10.29 32.18
C ARG A 84 11.43 -9.79 30.81
N PHE A 85 11.88 -10.39 29.70
CA PHE A 85 11.58 -9.84 28.36
C PHE A 85 10.26 -10.33 27.75
N VAL A 86 9.80 -11.56 28.04
CA VAL A 86 8.61 -12.15 27.41
C VAL A 86 7.31 -11.54 27.93
N THR A 87 7.26 -11.18 29.22
CA THR A 87 6.04 -10.63 29.84
C THR A 87 5.73 -9.21 29.37
N ARG A 88 6.73 -8.40 28.98
CA ARG A 88 6.50 -6.99 28.61
C ARG A 88 5.80 -6.86 27.25
N ALA A 89 6.12 -7.73 26.28
CA ALA A 89 5.50 -7.71 24.95
C ALA A 89 4.05 -8.28 24.92
N MET A 90 3.65 -9.08 25.92
CA MET A 90 2.31 -9.69 25.97
C MET A 90 1.22 -8.68 26.36
N PHE A 91 1.55 -7.68 27.20
CA PHE A 91 0.57 -6.75 27.78
C PHE A 91 0.38 -5.44 27.00
N GLU A 92 1.15 -5.19 25.93
CA GLU A 92 1.05 -3.94 25.13
C GLU A 92 -0.33 -3.79 24.44
N ARG A 93 -1.04 -4.90 24.20
CA ARG A 93 -2.36 -4.91 23.56
C ARG A 93 -3.53 -4.92 24.55
N PHE A 94 -3.28 -4.85 25.85
CA PHE A 94 -4.34 -4.90 26.85
C PHE A 94 -4.90 -3.51 27.12
N THR A 95 -6.23 -3.41 27.22
CA THR A 95 -6.90 -2.19 27.70
C THR A 95 -6.61 -1.94 29.17
N GLU A 96 -6.75 -0.70 29.63
CA GLU A 96 -6.60 -0.34 31.06
C GLU A 96 -7.48 -1.20 31.97
N LYS A 97 -8.71 -1.51 31.53
CA LYS A 97 -9.64 -2.39 32.26
C LYS A 97 -9.12 -3.83 32.34
N ALA A 98 -8.59 -4.36 31.25
CA ALA A 98 -8.00 -5.70 31.22
C ALA A 98 -6.74 -5.77 32.10
N ILE A 99 -5.89 -4.75 32.09
CA ILE A 99 -4.72 -4.66 33.00
C ILE A 99 -5.18 -4.64 34.45
N LYS A 100 -6.20 -3.85 34.78
CA LYS A 100 -6.79 -3.77 36.12
C LYS A 100 -7.34 -5.12 36.60
N VAL A 101 -8.02 -5.87 35.73
CA VAL A 101 -8.48 -7.24 36.02
C VAL A 101 -7.32 -8.15 36.43
N ILE A 102 -6.19 -8.09 35.72
CA ILE A 102 -5.01 -8.91 36.01
C ILE A 102 -4.34 -8.49 37.32
N MET A 103 -4.27 -7.18 37.60
CA MET A 103 -3.76 -6.68 38.88
C MET A 103 -4.63 -7.15 40.05
N LEU A 104 -5.96 -7.09 39.90
CA LEU A 104 -6.91 -7.58 40.90
C LEU A 104 -6.78 -9.10 41.08
N ALA A 105 -6.58 -9.87 40.01
CA ALA A 105 -6.32 -11.30 40.10
C ALA A 105 -5.06 -11.62 40.92
N GLN A 106 -3.98 -10.85 40.76
CA GLN A 106 -2.78 -10.98 41.58
C GLN A 106 -3.02 -10.60 43.04
N GLU A 107 -3.84 -9.58 43.30
CA GLU A 107 -4.22 -9.19 44.65
C GLU A 107 -5.09 -10.25 45.35
N GLU A 108 -6.02 -10.86 44.62
CA GLU A 108 -6.84 -11.97 45.09
C GLU A 108 -5.99 -13.22 45.41
N ALA A 109 -4.99 -13.53 44.56
CA ALA A 109 -4.03 -14.59 44.84
C ALA A 109 -3.25 -14.31 46.14
N ARG A 110 -2.84 -13.05 46.35
CA ARG A 110 -2.15 -12.63 47.58
C ARG A 110 -3.04 -12.72 48.81
N ARG A 111 -4.31 -12.32 48.71
CA ARG A 111 -5.26 -12.40 49.82
C ARG A 111 -5.50 -13.86 50.25
N LEU A 112 -5.62 -14.77 49.29
CA LEU A 112 -5.82 -16.19 49.54
C LEU A 112 -4.53 -16.92 49.96
N GLY A 113 -3.37 -16.26 49.91
CA GLY A 113 -2.07 -16.85 50.24
C GLY A 113 -1.57 -17.83 49.17
N HIS A 114 -2.02 -17.70 47.93
CA HIS A 114 -1.62 -18.55 46.81
C HIS A 114 -0.35 -18.01 46.12
N ASN A 115 0.56 -18.93 45.79
CA ASN A 115 1.85 -18.60 45.16
C ASN A 115 1.80 -18.53 43.64
N PHE A 116 0.62 -18.63 43.06
CA PHE A 116 0.39 -18.60 41.62
C PHE A 116 -0.98 -18.01 41.32
N VAL A 117 -1.12 -17.41 40.12
CA VAL A 117 -2.41 -16.94 39.59
C VAL A 117 -3.01 -18.03 38.70
N GLY A 118 -4.11 -18.61 39.16
CA GLY A 118 -4.98 -19.56 38.47
C GLY A 118 -6.11 -18.88 37.71
N THR A 119 -6.99 -19.69 37.13
CA THR A 119 -8.14 -19.21 36.35
C THR A 119 -9.19 -18.57 37.26
N GLU A 120 -9.32 -19.08 38.48
CA GLU A 120 -10.21 -18.58 39.51
C GLU A 120 -9.87 -17.17 39.98
N GLN A 121 -8.58 -16.80 40.08
CA GLN A 121 -8.22 -15.44 40.45
C GLN A 121 -8.46 -14.47 39.29
N ILE A 122 -8.31 -14.92 38.05
CA ILE A 122 -8.71 -14.14 36.87
C ILE A 122 -10.24 -13.90 36.90
N LEU A 123 -11.03 -14.90 37.24
CA LEU A 123 -12.49 -14.75 37.43
C LEU A 123 -12.81 -13.72 38.53
N LEU A 124 -12.16 -13.83 39.69
CA LEU A 124 -12.35 -12.87 40.79
C LEU A 124 -11.92 -11.45 40.40
N GLY A 125 -10.85 -11.32 39.60
CA GLY A 125 -10.39 -10.05 39.05
C GLY A 125 -11.41 -9.44 38.08
N LEU A 126 -12.05 -10.26 37.23
CA LEU A 126 -13.11 -9.83 36.30
C LEU A 126 -14.33 -9.29 37.04
N ILE A 127 -14.74 -9.98 38.12
CA ILE A 127 -15.88 -9.53 38.95
C ILE A 127 -15.48 -8.29 39.76
N GLY A 128 -14.24 -8.23 40.27
CA GLY A 128 -13.73 -7.16 41.11
C GLY A 128 -13.49 -5.83 40.39
N GLU A 129 -13.23 -5.85 39.08
CA GLU A 129 -13.04 -4.63 38.30
C GLU A 129 -14.33 -3.79 38.22
N GLY A 130 -15.50 -4.45 38.22
CA GLY A 130 -16.83 -3.87 38.45
C GLY A 130 -17.40 -2.98 37.33
N THR A 131 -16.56 -2.39 36.49
CA THR A 131 -16.95 -1.39 35.47
C THR A 131 -16.91 -1.89 34.03
N GLY A 132 -16.28 -3.02 33.79
CA GLY A 132 -16.09 -3.70 32.52
C GLY A 132 -17.30 -4.49 32.10
N ILE A 133 -17.35 -4.85 30.81
CA ILE A 133 -18.46 -5.59 30.21
C ILE A 133 -18.59 -6.95 30.88
N ALA A 134 -17.46 -7.63 31.13
CA ALA A 134 -17.43 -8.90 31.85
C ALA A 134 -18.07 -8.81 33.25
N ALA A 135 -17.73 -7.78 34.03
CA ALA A 135 -18.29 -7.57 35.36
C ALA A 135 -19.80 -7.32 35.31
N LYS A 136 -20.27 -6.52 34.35
CA LYS A 136 -21.69 -6.23 34.14
C LYS A 136 -22.49 -7.48 33.77
N VAL A 137 -21.97 -8.32 32.87
CA VAL A 137 -22.60 -9.58 32.47
C VAL A 137 -22.69 -10.54 33.66
N LEU A 138 -21.56 -10.76 34.37
CA LEU A 138 -21.54 -11.65 35.53
C LEU A 138 -22.51 -11.16 36.64
N LYS A 139 -22.59 -9.85 36.86
CA LYS A 139 -23.54 -9.25 37.81
C LYS A 139 -25.00 -9.43 37.37
N SER A 140 -25.30 -9.33 36.08
CA SER A 140 -26.65 -9.57 35.54
C SER A 140 -27.09 -11.03 35.69
N MET A 141 -26.13 -11.94 35.75
CA MET A 141 -26.33 -13.37 36.03
C MET A 141 -26.40 -13.68 37.54
N GLY A 142 -26.44 -12.66 38.39
CA GLY A 142 -26.54 -12.83 39.85
C GLY A 142 -25.22 -13.20 40.54
N ILE A 143 -24.09 -13.18 39.84
CA ILE A 143 -22.79 -13.53 40.41
C ILE A 143 -22.19 -12.32 41.13
N ASN A 144 -22.12 -12.38 42.46
CA ASN A 144 -21.45 -11.37 43.26
C ASN A 144 -20.03 -11.80 43.64
N LEU A 145 -19.17 -10.80 43.86
CA LEU A 145 -17.78 -11.02 44.29
C LEU A 145 -17.70 -11.78 45.62
N LYS A 146 -18.61 -11.52 46.56
CA LYS A 146 -18.61 -12.18 47.88
C LYS A 146 -18.88 -13.67 47.74
N ASP A 147 -19.88 -14.02 46.94
CA ASP A 147 -20.32 -15.41 46.75
C ASP A 147 -19.24 -16.19 45.97
N ALA A 148 -18.68 -15.59 44.91
CA ALA A 148 -17.58 -16.17 44.16
C ALA A 148 -16.32 -16.41 45.02
N ARG A 149 -16.00 -15.52 45.97
CA ARG A 149 -14.88 -15.72 46.90
C ARG A 149 -15.11 -16.93 47.82
N VAL A 150 -16.33 -17.09 48.33
CA VAL A 150 -16.68 -18.22 49.19
C VAL A 150 -16.55 -19.54 48.43
N GLU A 151 -17.02 -19.60 47.18
CA GLU A 151 -16.88 -20.81 46.35
C GLU A 151 -15.43 -21.11 45.98
N VAL A 152 -14.63 -20.08 45.66
CA VAL A 152 -13.19 -20.26 45.41
C VAL A 152 -12.46 -20.76 46.67
N GLU A 153 -12.78 -20.22 47.85
CA GLU A 153 -12.22 -20.67 49.14
C GLU A 153 -12.62 -22.12 49.45
N LYS A 154 -13.85 -22.55 49.10
CA LYS A 154 -14.29 -23.94 49.28
C LYS A 154 -13.54 -24.92 48.38
N ILE A 155 -13.27 -24.55 47.13
CA ILE A 155 -12.67 -25.46 46.14
C ILE A 155 -11.15 -25.58 46.32
N ILE A 156 -10.46 -24.47 46.61
CA ILE A 156 -8.98 -24.45 46.66
C ILE A 156 -8.43 -24.35 48.10
N GLY A 157 -9.20 -23.79 49.04
CA GLY A 157 -8.74 -23.51 50.40
C GLY A 157 -7.93 -22.21 50.50
N ARG A 158 -7.32 -21.99 51.67
CA ARG A 158 -6.36 -20.89 51.90
C ARG A 158 -4.93 -21.43 51.84
N GLY A 159 -4.05 -20.71 51.15
CA GLY A 159 -2.64 -21.08 50.99
C GLY A 159 -1.78 -20.80 52.22
N ASN A 160 -0.51 -21.21 52.14
CA ASN A 160 0.45 -21.25 53.26
C ASN A 160 0.96 -19.86 53.74
N GLY A 161 0.31 -18.77 53.35
CA GLY A 161 0.57 -17.40 53.84
C GLY A 161 1.86 -16.72 53.35
N PHE A 162 2.83 -17.46 52.80
CA PHE A 162 4.08 -16.89 52.29
C PHE A 162 3.99 -16.59 50.79
N VAL A 163 3.80 -15.32 50.41
CA VAL A 163 3.62 -14.89 49.01
C VAL A 163 4.83 -14.09 48.52
N ALA A 164 5.42 -14.50 47.39
CA ALA A 164 6.54 -13.80 46.75
C ALA A 164 6.13 -12.45 46.12
N VAL A 165 7.11 -11.55 45.91
CA VAL A 165 6.87 -10.21 45.32
C VAL A 165 6.32 -10.30 43.88
N GLU A 166 6.76 -11.28 43.09
CA GLU A 166 6.21 -11.58 41.77
C GLU A 166 5.48 -12.94 41.83
N ILE A 167 4.17 -12.95 41.57
CA ILE A 167 3.32 -14.15 41.55
C ILE A 167 3.18 -14.63 40.09
N PRO A 168 3.72 -15.80 39.71
CA PRO A 168 3.62 -16.31 38.34
C PRO A 168 2.20 -16.82 38.00
N PHE A 169 1.84 -16.76 36.72
CA PHE A 169 0.63 -17.40 36.20
C PHE A 169 0.82 -18.91 36.01
N THR A 170 -0.22 -19.68 36.31
CA THR A 170 -0.28 -21.12 35.99
C THR A 170 -0.34 -21.34 34.47
N PRO A 171 0.06 -22.52 33.95
CA PRO A 171 -0.06 -22.82 32.52
C PRO A 171 -1.48 -22.66 31.97
N ARG A 172 -2.49 -23.01 32.79
CA ARG A 172 -3.91 -22.81 32.47
C ARG A 172 -4.28 -21.32 32.37
N ALA A 173 -3.90 -20.51 33.36
CA ALA A 173 -4.09 -19.07 33.30
C ALA A 173 -3.40 -18.42 32.09
N LYS A 174 -2.21 -18.89 31.68
CA LYS A 174 -1.56 -18.43 30.44
C LYS A 174 -2.38 -18.78 29.19
N ARG A 175 -2.97 -19.99 29.16
CA ARG A 175 -3.87 -20.41 28.08
C ARG A 175 -5.12 -19.54 27.98
N VAL A 176 -5.69 -19.10 29.11
CA VAL A 176 -6.80 -18.10 29.11
C VAL A 176 -6.38 -16.82 28.38
N LEU A 177 -5.18 -16.30 28.67
CA LEU A 177 -4.69 -15.07 28.05
C LEU A 177 -4.47 -15.26 26.54
N GLU A 178 -3.94 -16.40 26.11
CA GLU A 178 -3.79 -16.75 24.69
C GLU A 178 -5.15 -16.85 23.99
N LEU A 179 -6.13 -17.54 24.60
CA LEU A 179 -7.48 -17.65 24.07
C LEU A 179 -8.20 -16.29 24.01
N SER A 180 -7.96 -15.40 24.98
CA SER A 180 -8.52 -14.06 24.97
C SER A 180 -8.01 -13.22 23.78
N LEU A 181 -6.76 -13.43 23.37
CA LEU A 181 -6.20 -12.78 22.19
C LEU A 181 -6.84 -13.32 20.90
N GLU A 182 -7.13 -14.62 20.83
CA GLU A 182 -7.85 -15.22 19.70
C GLU A 182 -9.28 -14.69 19.59
N GLU A 183 -10.02 -14.62 20.71
CA GLU A 183 -11.40 -14.10 20.73
C GLU A 183 -11.44 -12.61 20.34
N ALA A 184 -10.48 -11.81 20.80
CA ALA A 184 -10.35 -10.42 20.39
C ALA A 184 -10.18 -10.28 18.87
N ARG A 185 -9.32 -11.12 18.26
CA ARG A 185 -9.11 -11.14 16.80
C ARG A 185 -10.34 -11.62 16.03
N GLN A 186 -11.05 -12.63 16.54
CA GLN A 186 -12.28 -13.13 15.92
C GLN A 186 -13.37 -12.07 15.87
N LEU A 187 -13.43 -11.21 16.89
CA LEU A 187 -14.34 -10.07 16.95
C LEU A 187 -13.81 -8.83 16.21
N GLY A 188 -12.65 -8.91 15.54
CA GLY A 188 -12.04 -7.79 14.81
C GLY A 188 -11.41 -6.71 15.70
N HIS A 189 -11.25 -6.96 16.99
CA HIS A 189 -10.64 -6.01 17.93
C HIS A 189 -9.11 -6.16 17.96
N ASN A 190 -8.40 -5.05 17.78
CA ASN A 190 -6.93 -4.99 17.87
C ASN A 190 -6.40 -4.90 19.32
N TYR A 191 -7.29 -4.93 20.31
CA TYR A 191 -6.99 -4.83 21.75
C TYR A 191 -7.67 -5.95 22.56
N ILE A 192 -7.17 -6.22 23.76
CA ILE A 192 -7.74 -7.19 24.71
C ILE A 192 -8.50 -6.43 25.80
N GLY A 193 -9.82 -6.62 25.85
CA GLY A 193 -10.73 -6.07 26.84
C GLY A 193 -11.09 -7.06 27.95
N SER A 194 -11.88 -6.58 28.91
CA SER A 194 -12.43 -7.41 30.00
C SER A 194 -13.30 -8.56 29.49
N GLU A 195 -14.03 -8.29 28.41
CA GLU A 195 -14.92 -9.18 27.68
C GLU A 195 -14.15 -10.32 27.00
N HIS A 196 -13.02 -10.01 26.36
CA HIS A 196 -12.15 -11.02 25.74
C HIS A 196 -11.53 -11.95 26.78
N LEU A 197 -11.16 -11.41 27.95
CA LEU A 197 -10.67 -12.21 29.07
C LEU A 197 -11.74 -13.17 29.60
N LEU A 198 -12.99 -12.72 29.71
CA LEU A 198 -14.11 -13.58 30.11
C LEU A 198 -14.40 -14.65 29.05
N LEU A 199 -14.41 -14.30 27.76
CA LEU A 199 -14.61 -15.26 26.67
C LEU A 199 -13.49 -16.32 26.61
N GLY A 200 -12.23 -15.91 26.80
CA GLY A 200 -11.09 -16.82 26.89
C GLY A 200 -11.19 -17.78 28.07
N LEU A 201 -11.71 -17.29 29.21
CA LEU A 201 -11.93 -18.09 30.42
C LEU A 201 -13.02 -19.15 30.22
N LEU A 202 -14.12 -18.77 29.56
CA LEU A 202 -15.23 -19.68 29.22
C LEU A 202 -14.78 -20.74 28.20
N ARG A 203 -13.92 -20.37 27.25
CA ARG A 203 -13.42 -21.29 26.22
C ARG A 203 -12.40 -22.30 26.75
N GLU A 204 -11.65 -21.97 27.81
CA GLU A 204 -10.81 -22.97 28.47
C GLU A 204 -11.67 -24.06 29.13
N GLY A 205 -12.82 -23.71 29.74
CA GLY A 205 -13.91 -24.61 30.16
C GLY A 205 -13.62 -25.63 31.27
N GLU A 206 -12.35 -25.99 31.48
CA GLU A 206 -11.95 -27.07 32.40
C GLU A 206 -11.24 -26.55 33.67
N GLY A 207 -11.07 -25.23 33.80
CA GLY A 207 -10.40 -24.60 34.92
C GLY A 207 -11.25 -24.53 36.20
N VAL A 208 -10.63 -24.14 37.32
CA VAL A 208 -11.37 -23.91 38.58
C VAL A 208 -12.41 -22.81 38.42
N ALA A 209 -12.13 -21.79 37.59
CA ALA A 209 -13.11 -20.77 37.23
C ALA A 209 -14.41 -21.34 36.63
N ALA A 210 -14.33 -22.35 35.77
CA ALA A 210 -15.52 -22.98 35.19
C ALA A 210 -16.36 -23.68 36.26
N ARG A 211 -15.71 -24.43 37.16
CA ARG A 211 -16.39 -25.08 38.30
C ARG A 211 -17.05 -24.08 39.26
N VAL A 212 -16.41 -22.92 39.48
CA VAL A 212 -16.98 -21.84 40.30
C VAL A 212 -18.22 -21.26 39.62
N LEU A 213 -18.17 -21.01 38.31
CA LEU A 213 -19.34 -20.52 37.55
C LEU A 213 -20.49 -21.54 37.57
N GLU A 214 -20.19 -22.83 37.41
CA GLU A 214 -21.18 -23.91 37.49
C GLU A 214 -21.82 -24.00 38.89
N SER A 215 -21.01 -23.90 39.95
CA SER A 215 -21.49 -23.94 41.34
C SER A 215 -22.38 -22.74 41.70
N LEU A 216 -22.16 -21.61 41.03
CA LEU A 216 -22.98 -20.40 41.13
C LEU A 216 -24.18 -20.40 40.18
N GLY A 217 -24.43 -21.51 39.46
CA GLY A 217 -25.59 -21.68 38.59
C GLY A 217 -25.51 -20.93 37.25
N ALA A 218 -24.31 -20.52 36.82
CA ALA A 218 -24.12 -19.76 35.60
C ALA A 218 -23.72 -20.65 34.42
N ASP A 219 -24.57 -20.70 33.39
CA ASP A 219 -24.30 -21.44 32.16
C ASP A 219 -23.30 -20.70 31.25
N PRO A 220 -22.15 -21.30 30.91
CA PRO A 220 -21.15 -20.71 30.01
C PRO A 220 -21.71 -20.24 28.67
N SER A 221 -22.70 -20.95 28.11
CA SER A 221 -23.29 -20.64 26.80
C SER A 221 -24.12 -19.35 26.84
N ASN A 222 -24.86 -19.15 27.94
CA ASN A 222 -25.66 -17.95 28.17
C ASN A 222 -24.77 -16.74 28.43
N ILE A 223 -23.70 -16.89 29.21
CA ILE A 223 -22.72 -15.81 29.45
C ILE A 223 -22.09 -15.37 28.13
N ARG A 224 -21.65 -16.33 27.28
CA ARG A 224 -21.05 -16.01 25.97
C ARG A 224 -22.01 -15.20 25.08
N THR A 225 -23.27 -15.63 24.99
CA THR A 225 -24.29 -14.95 24.18
C THR A 225 -24.53 -13.51 24.65
N GLN A 226 -24.59 -13.30 25.96
CA GLN A 226 -24.85 -11.99 26.54
C GLN A 226 -23.64 -11.05 26.43
N VAL A 227 -22.41 -11.58 26.53
CA VAL A 227 -21.18 -10.81 26.27
C VAL A 227 -21.17 -10.33 24.81
N ILE A 228 -21.44 -11.21 23.84
CA ILE A 228 -21.47 -10.84 22.41
C ILE A 228 -22.54 -9.78 22.14
N ARG A 229 -23.72 -9.91 22.74
CA ARG A 229 -24.78 -8.90 22.62
C ARG A 229 -24.37 -7.54 23.18
N MET A 230 -23.79 -7.50 24.38
CA MET A 230 -23.34 -6.23 24.98
C MET A 230 -22.20 -5.60 24.19
N ILE A 231 -21.29 -6.41 23.62
CA ILE A 231 -20.24 -5.92 22.72
C ILE A 231 -20.86 -5.24 21.51
N GLY A 232 -21.82 -5.89 20.84
CA GLY A 232 -22.56 -5.33 19.70
C GLY A 232 -23.26 -4.00 20.00
N GLU A 233 -23.94 -3.91 21.14
CA GLU A 233 -24.59 -2.67 21.61
C GLU A 233 -23.56 -1.57 21.94
N THR A 234 -22.38 -1.91 22.50
CA THR A 234 -21.31 -0.92 22.72
C THR A 234 -20.58 -0.50 21.46
N THR A 235 -20.44 -1.34 20.44
CA THR A 235 -19.89 -0.88 19.14
C THR A 235 -20.79 0.16 18.49
N GLU A 236 -22.11 0.07 18.67
CA GLU A 236 -23.06 1.11 18.23
C GLU A 236 -23.00 2.38 19.11
N ALA A 237 -22.73 2.26 20.41
CA ALA A 237 -22.68 3.40 21.34
C ALA A 237 -21.31 4.11 21.41
N VAL A 238 -20.19 3.43 21.13
CA VAL A 238 -18.83 3.98 21.19
C VAL A 238 -18.42 4.67 19.87
N GLY A 239 -19.23 4.52 18.81
CA GLY A 239 -19.24 5.45 17.67
C GLY A 239 -19.84 6.83 18.02
N ALA A 240 -20.40 7.01 19.22
CA ALA A 240 -21.13 8.21 19.64
C ALA A 240 -20.63 8.79 20.98
N GLY A 241 -19.32 8.93 21.16
CA GLY A 241 -18.83 9.80 22.23
C GLY A 241 -17.33 9.77 22.49
N VAL A 242 -16.57 10.61 21.79
CA VAL A 242 -15.65 11.64 22.32
C VAL A 242 -15.30 12.57 21.14
N GLY A 243 -15.61 13.87 21.24
CA GLY A 243 -15.20 14.89 20.27
C GLY A 243 -16.30 15.89 19.98
N GLY A 244 -16.27 17.04 20.64
CA GLY A 244 -17.33 18.04 20.59
C GLY A 244 -17.39 18.83 19.28
N GLY A 245 -18.62 19.21 18.92
CA GLY A 245 -18.90 20.53 18.35
C GLY A 245 -18.88 20.67 16.82
N SER A 246 -19.78 19.98 16.12
CA SER A 246 -20.56 20.62 15.04
C SER A 246 -21.84 19.81 14.80
N SER A 247 -22.99 20.48 14.84
CA SER A 247 -24.27 19.89 14.49
C SER A 247 -24.32 19.60 12.99
N GLY A 248 -24.66 18.37 12.60
CA GLY A 248 -24.98 18.05 11.21
C GLY A 248 -25.61 16.67 11.13
N ASN A 249 -26.68 16.54 10.34
CA ASN A 249 -27.43 15.31 10.03
C ASN A 249 -26.56 14.06 10.15
N LYS A 250 -26.90 13.15 11.08
CA LYS A 250 -26.32 11.80 11.06
C LYS A 250 -26.74 11.17 9.75
N MET A 251 -25.77 10.87 8.89
CA MET A 251 -26.00 10.25 7.59
C MET A 251 -25.56 8.80 7.63
N PRO A 252 -26.37 7.89 8.20
CA PRO A 252 -25.93 6.53 8.50
C PRO A 252 -25.61 5.71 7.25
N THR A 253 -26.34 5.90 6.13
CA THR A 253 -26.09 5.10 4.91
C THR A 253 -24.85 5.57 4.17
N LEU A 254 -24.64 6.89 4.07
CA LEU A 254 -23.47 7.43 3.38
C LEU A 254 -22.15 7.16 4.11
N GLU A 255 -22.17 7.05 5.44
CA GLU A 255 -21.01 6.63 6.23
C GLU A 255 -20.69 5.12 6.09
N GLU A 256 -21.70 4.28 5.82
CA GLU A 256 -21.51 2.84 5.62
C GLU A 256 -20.87 2.52 4.26
N TYR A 257 -21.31 3.20 3.19
CA TYR A 257 -20.89 2.92 1.81
C TYR A 257 -19.93 3.96 1.22
N GLY A 258 -19.60 5.02 1.96
CA GLY A 258 -18.82 6.14 1.47
C GLY A 258 -17.67 6.52 2.39
N THR A 259 -16.59 7.05 1.80
CA THR A 259 -15.44 7.58 2.56
C THR A 259 -15.41 9.10 2.44
N ASN A 260 -15.41 9.79 3.59
CA ASN A 260 -15.38 11.25 3.63
C ASN A 260 -13.94 11.77 3.47
N LEU A 261 -13.61 12.28 2.28
CA LEU A 261 -12.29 12.84 2.00
C LEU A 261 -12.01 14.13 2.78
N THR A 262 -13.02 14.98 2.98
CA THR A 262 -12.85 16.22 3.75
C THR A 262 -12.43 15.92 5.19
N LYS A 263 -13.02 14.88 5.81
CA LYS A 263 -12.63 14.42 7.15
C LYS A 263 -11.22 13.82 7.17
N LEU A 264 -10.85 13.04 6.14
CA LEU A 264 -9.48 12.54 6.02
C LEU A 264 -8.45 13.67 5.81
N ALA A 265 -8.85 14.77 5.16
CA ALA A 265 -8.03 15.96 5.02
C ALA A 265 -7.82 16.65 6.38
N GLU A 266 -8.89 16.80 7.18
CA GLU A 266 -8.84 17.33 8.55
C GLU A 266 -7.91 16.50 9.45
N GLU A 267 -7.94 15.18 9.31
CA GLU A 267 -7.09 14.24 10.06
C GLU A 267 -5.64 14.17 9.53
N GLY A 268 -5.32 14.84 8.41
CA GLY A 268 -3.99 14.82 7.79
C GLY A 268 -3.62 13.48 7.14
N LYS A 269 -4.60 12.62 6.84
CA LYS A 269 -4.40 11.27 6.29
C LYS A 269 -4.34 11.22 4.77
N LEU A 270 -4.76 12.27 4.06
CA LEU A 270 -4.70 12.33 2.59
C LEU A 270 -3.28 12.58 2.07
N ASP A 271 -2.93 11.99 0.94
CA ASP A 271 -1.62 12.20 0.30
C ASP A 271 -1.48 13.63 -0.22
N PRO A 272 -0.27 14.22 -0.20
CA PRO A 272 -0.06 15.55 -0.75
C PRO A 272 -0.26 15.53 -2.27
N VAL A 273 -1.08 16.44 -2.79
CA VAL A 273 -1.37 16.51 -4.22
C VAL A 273 -0.37 17.45 -4.91
N VAL A 274 0.44 16.87 -5.79
CA VAL A 274 1.53 17.58 -6.51
C VAL A 274 1.21 17.69 -8.00
N GLY A 275 1.50 18.86 -8.59
CA GLY A 275 1.39 19.09 -10.05
C GLY A 275 -0.03 19.11 -10.66
N ARG A 276 -1.10 19.08 -9.84
CA ARG A 276 -2.50 19.02 -10.32
C ARG A 276 -3.35 20.28 -10.05
N GLN A 277 -2.69 21.39 -9.72
CA GLN A 277 -3.35 22.67 -9.41
C GLN A 277 -4.31 23.19 -10.50
N PRO A 278 -3.95 23.18 -11.80
CA PRO A 278 -4.85 23.72 -12.83
C PRO A 278 -6.10 22.85 -13.03
N GLN A 279 -5.99 21.53 -12.84
CA GLN A 279 -7.15 20.63 -12.91
C GLN A 279 -8.07 20.82 -11.70
N ILE A 280 -7.51 20.95 -10.49
CA ILE A 280 -8.29 21.23 -9.27
C ILE A 280 -9.02 22.56 -9.39
N GLU A 281 -8.34 23.62 -9.85
CA GLU A 281 -8.96 24.93 -10.07
C GLU A 281 -10.10 24.86 -11.10
N ARG A 282 -9.91 24.08 -12.17
CA ARG A 282 -10.95 23.83 -13.16
C ARG A 282 -12.16 23.10 -12.56
N VAL A 283 -11.94 22.12 -11.69
CA VAL A 283 -13.01 21.40 -10.97
C VAL A 283 -13.79 22.36 -10.07
N VAL A 284 -13.11 23.18 -9.27
CA VAL A 284 -13.72 24.22 -8.41
C VAL A 284 -14.55 25.18 -9.26
N GLN A 285 -14.01 25.65 -10.39
CA GLN A 285 -14.72 26.55 -11.31
C GLN A 285 -16.01 25.92 -11.86
N ILE A 286 -16.00 24.62 -12.16
CA ILE A 286 -17.17 23.90 -12.68
C ILE A 286 -18.22 23.72 -11.59
N LEU A 287 -17.81 23.29 -10.38
CA LEU A 287 -18.70 23.08 -9.25
C LEU A 287 -19.43 24.36 -8.83
N GLY A 288 -18.82 25.54 -9.02
CA GLY A 288 -19.44 26.84 -8.76
C GLY A 288 -20.43 27.33 -9.83
N ARG A 289 -20.64 26.59 -10.94
CA ARG A 289 -21.57 27.00 -12.00
C ARG A 289 -23.02 26.74 -11.60
N ARG A 290 -23.95 27.51 -12.18
CA ARG A 290 -25.41 27.26 -12.07
C ARG A 290 -25.90 26.11 -12.96
N THR A 291 -25.25 25.92 -14.12
CA THR A 291 -25.56 24.86 -15.08
C THR A 291 -24.27 24.18 -15.53
N LYS A 292 -24.35 22.89 -15.89
CA LYS A 292 -23.17 22.05 -16.17
C LYS A 292 -22.15 22.10 -15.01
N ASN A 293 -22.65 21.86 -13.80
CA ASN A 293 -21.90 22.00 -12.54
C ASN A 293 -21.32 20.68 -12.02
N ASN A 294 -21.40 19.60 -12.81
CA ASN A 294 -20.78 18.32 -12.48
C ASN A 294 -19.52 18.14 -13.35
N PRO A 295 -18.31 18.21 -12.77
CA PRO A 295 -17.09 17.93 -13.52
C PRO A 295 -16.95 16.43 -13.79
N CYS A 296 -16.51 16.08 -15.00
CA CYS A 296 -16.14 14.72 -15.36
C CYS A 296 -14.65 14.68 -15.70
N LEU A 297 -13.86 14.02 -14.87
CA LEU A 297 -12.43 13.81 -15.03
C LEU A 297 -12.20 12.72 -16.08
N ILE A 298 -11.63 13.11 -17.22
CA ILE A 298 -11.36 12.23 -18.36
C ILE A 298 -9.85 12.06 -18.50
N GLY A 299 -9.39 10.82 -18.40
CA GLY A 299 -7.99 10.44 -18.60
C GLY A 299 -7.84 8.92 -18.61
N GLU A 300 -6.63 8.43 -18.82
CA GLU A 300 -6.36 7.00 -18.72
C GLU A 300 -6.39 6.53 -17.26
N PRO A 301 -6.54 5.22 -16.97
CA PRO A 301 -6.36 4.69 -15.63
C PRO A 301 -4.94 4.95 -15.10
N GLY A 302 -4.81 5.16 -13.79
CA GLY A 302 -3.50 5.38 -13.16
C GLY A 302 -2.92 6.80 -13.25
N VAL A 303 -3.52 7.74 -14.00
CA VAL A 303 -3.00 9.12 -14.09
C VAL A 303 -3.23 9.98 -12.83
N GLY A 304 -3.93 9.46 -11.82
CA GLY A 304 -4.22 10.18 -10.57
C GLY A 304 -5.50 11.03 -10.60
N LYS A 305 -6.61 10.48 -11.12
CA LYS A 305 -7.93 11.15 -11.08
C LYS A 305 -8.45 11.32 -9.66
N THR A 306 -8.30 10.29 -8.83
CA THR A 306 -8.68 10.30 -7.40
C THR A 306 -7.90 11.36 -6.62
N ALA A 307 -6.61 11.55 -6.93
CA ALA A 307 -5.79 12.60 -6.33
C ALA A 307 -6.36 14.03 -6.57
N ILE A 308 -7.08 14.27 -7.67
CA ILE A 308 -7.74 15.57 -7.90
C ILE A 308 -8.92 15.77 -6.94
N ALA A 309 -9.67 14.70 -6.61
CA ALA A 309 -10.75 14.76 -5.63
C ALA A 309 -10.22 14.95 -4.21
N GLU A 310 -9.11 14.30 -3.87
CA GLU A 310 -8.40 14.51 -2.59
C GLU A 310 -7.85 15.94 -2.50
N GLY A 311 -7.30 16.47 -3.60
CA GLY A 311 -6.80 17.84 -3.67
C GLY A 311 -7.92 18.88 -3.52
N LEU A 312 -9.12 18.59 -4.03
CA LEU A 312 -10.31 19.40 -3.77
C LEU A 312 -10.67 19.37 -2.27
N ALA A 313 -10.67 18.20 -1.64
CA ALA A 313 -10.97 18.07 -0.22
C ALA A 313 -9.97 18.84 0.65
N GLN A 314 -8.67 18.79 0.31
CA GLN A 314 -7.63 19.59 0.95
C GLN A 314 -7.88 21.09 0.79
N ARG A 315 -8.26 21.56 -0.41
CA ARG A 315 -8.57 22.98 -0.62
C ARG A 315 -9.77 23.45 0.20
N ILE A 316 -10.82 22.64 0.26
CA ILE A 316 -12.00 22.94 1.09
C ILE A 316 -11.61 23.05 2.57
N PHE A 317 -10.79 22.13 3.07
CA PHE A 317 -10.29 22.17 4.45
C PHE A 317 -9.45 23.44 4.72
N THR A 318 -8.58 23.83 3.79
CA THR A 318 -7.77 25.05 3.93
C THR A 318 -8.55 26.36 3.77
N GLY A 319 -9.79 26.30 3.27
CA GLY A 319 -10.59 27.49 2.92
C GLY A 319 -10.19 28.17 1.61
N ASP A 320 -9.36 27.53 0.77
CA ASP A 320 -8.94 28.04 -0.55
C ASP A 320 -9.96 27.67 -1.64
N VAL A 321 -11.24 27.96 -1.37
CA VAL A 321 -12.38 27.73 -2.27
C VAL A 321 -13.38 28.88 -2.18
N PRO A 322 -14.17 29.14 -3.24
CA PRO A 322 -15.24 30.14 -3.18
C PRO A 322 -16.32 29.76 -2.14
N GLU A 323 -17.01 30.77 -1.60
CA GLU A 323 -18.11 30.62 -0.61
C GLU A 323 -19.18 29.60 -1.03
N THR A 324 -19.38 29.38 -2.35
CA THR A 324 -20.35 28.40 -2.87
C THR A 324 -19.98 26.93 -2.60
N ILE A 325 -18.70 26.67 -2.34
CA ILE A 325 -18.13 25.33 -2.12
C ILE A 325 -17.55 25.21 -0.70
N GLU A 326 -17.29 26.34 -0.05
CA GLU A 326 -16.89 26.38 1.35
C GLU A 326 -17.89 25.63 2.25
N GLY A 327 -17.37 24.83 3.19
CA GLY A 327 -18.18 24.01 4.09
C GLY A 327 -18.78 22.74 3.47
N LYS A 328 -18.62 22.51 2.16
CA LYS A 328 -19.10 21.26 1.53
C LYS A 328 -18.23 20.05 1.88
N LYS A 329 -18.84 18.87 1.91
CA LYS A 329 -18.18 17.59 2.20
C LYS A 329 -18.00 16.79 0.92
N VAL A 330 -16.75 16.41 0.62
CA VAL A 330 -16.44 15.53 -0.50
C VAL A 330 -16.44 14.09 -0.02
N ILE A 331 -17.30 13.26 -0.60
CA ILE A 331 -17.47 11.86 -0.19
C ILE A 331 -17.29 10.96 -1.40
N THR A 332 -16.40 9.97 -1.32
CA THR A 332 -16.24 8.95 -2.36
C THR A 332 -17.26 7.84 -2.16
N LEU A 333 -17.86 7.37 -3.25
CA LEU A 333 -18.73 6.20 -3.24
C LEU A 333 -17.93 4.94 -3.60
N ASP A 334 -17.94 3.93 -2.73
CA ASP A 334 -17.35 2.63 -3.05
C ASP A 334 -18.41 1.71 -3.66
N MET A 335 -18.27 1.44 -4.95
CA MET A 335 -19.17 0.54 -5.67
C MET A 335 -19.05 -0.92 -5.18
N GLY A 336 -17.86 -1.35 -4.78
CA GLY A 336 -17.62 -2.70 -4.26
C GLY A 336 -18.41 -2.96 -2.97
N LEU A 337 -18.43 -2.00 -2.05
CA LEU A 337 -19.20 -2.09 -0.81
C LEU A 337 -20.71 -2.13 -1.05
N LEU A 338 -21.20 -1.40 -2.06
CA LEU A 338 -22.62 -1.42 -2.42
C LEU A 338 -23.08 -2.77 -2.95
N VAL A 339 -22.23 -3.44 -3.74
CA VAL A 339 -22.51 -4.77 -4.29
C VAL A 339 -22.31 -5.85 -3.23
N ALA A 340 -21.34 -5.67 -2.33
CA ALA A 340 -21.03 -6.62 -1.27
C ALA A 340 -22.28 -6.95 -0.43
N GLY A 341 -22.55 -8.25 -0.28
CA GLY A 341 -23.69 -8.73 0.49
C GLY A 341 -25.07 -8.48 -0.15
N THR A 342 -25.15 -8.09 -1.42
CA THR A 342 -26.40 -8.17 -2.20
C THR A 342 -26.47 -9.50 -2.93
N LYS A 343 -27.59 -10.22 -2.79
CA LYS A 343 -27.84 -11.47 -3.55
C LYS A 343 -28.66 -11.20 -4.80
N TYR A 344 -29.44 -10.12 -4.78
CA TYR A 344 -30.36 -9.74 -5.83
C TYR A 344 -30.11 -8.30 -6.24
N ARG A 345 -30.24 -8.02 -7.55
CA ARG A 345 -30.12 -6.67 -8.11
C ARG A 345 -31.05 -5.64 -7.44
N GLY A 346 -32.25 -6.06 -7.03
CA GLY A 346 -33.21 -5.18 -6.36
C GLY A 346 -32.71 -4.65 -5.01
N GLU A 347 -31.91 -5.43 -4.27
CA GLU A 347 -31.33 -5.00 -2.99
C GLU A 347 -30.29 -3.90 -3.21
N PHE A 348 -29.48 -4.02 -4.26
CA PHE A 348 -28.53 -2.99 -4.67
C PHE A 348 -29.26 -1.69 -5.05
N GLU A 349 -30.33 -1.78 -5.86
CA GLU A 349 -31.12 -0.62 -6.26
C GLU A 349 -31.79 0.06 -5.05
N GLU A 350 -32.26 -0.71 -4.07
CA GLU A 350 -32.85 -0.18 -2.84
C GLU A 350 -31.81 0.57 -1.99
N ARG A 351 -30.59 0.02 -1.83
CA ARG A 351 -29.48 0.68 -1.14
C ARG A 351 -29.10 1.99 -1.83
N LEU A 352 -28.95 1.97 -3.16
CA LEU A 352 -28.63 3.16 -3.93
C LEU A 352 -29.74 4.21 -3.84
N LYS A 353 -31.01 3.79 -3.84
CA LYS A 353 -32.14 4.71 -3.68
C LYS A 353 -32.13 5.40 -2.32
N LYS A 354 -31.86 4.66 -1.23
CA LYS A 354 -31.71 5.21 0.12
C LYS A 354 -30.59 6.26 0.17
N LEU A 355 -29.42 5.94 -0.41
CA LEU A 355 -28.31 6.90 -0.52
C LEU A 355 -28.70 8.16 -1.31
N MET A 356 -29.42 8.02 -2.42
CA MET A 356 -29.85 9.19 -3.20
C MET A 356 -30.88 10.05 -2.45
N GLU A 357 -31.76 9.44 -1.64
CA GLU A 357 -32.70 10.19 -0.79
C GLU A 357 -31.98 10.99 0.30
N GLU A 358 -30.92 10.42 0.89
CA GLU A 358 -30.09 11.09 1.90
C GLU A 358 -29.29 12.26 1.30
N ILE A 359 -28.69 12.07 0.11
CA ILE A 359 -27.94 13.14 -0.56
C ILE A 359 -28.86 14.30 -0.96
N LYS A 360 -30.10 14.01 -1.39
CA LYS A 360 -31.08 15.06 -1.72
C LYS A 360 -31.50 15.93 -0.53
N GLN A 361 -31.38 15.42 0.70
CA GLN A 361 -31.72 16.19 1.90
C GLN A 361 -30.60 17.14 2.32
N SER A 362 -29.39 16.98 1.76
CA SER A 362 -28.19 17.68 2.19
C SER A 362 -27.45 18.30 1.00
N ASP A 363 -27.66 19.61 0.78
CA ASP A 363 -27.01 20.38 -0.30
C ASP A 363 -25.49 20.59 -0.07
N GLU A 364 -24.97 20.16 1.07
CA GLU A 364 -23.56 20.28 1.45
C GLU A 364 -22.67 19.17 0.85
N ILE A 365 -23.24 18.18 0.16
CA ILE A 365 -22.51 16.99 -0.26
C ILE A 365 -22.06 17.09 -1.71
N ILE A 366 -20.78 16.80 -1.94
CA ILE A 366 -20.21 16.57 -3.27
C ILE A 366 -19.82 15.09 -3.35
N LEU A 367 -20.50 14.36 -4.23
CA LEU A 367 -20.23 12.94 -4.41
C LEU A 367 -19.11 12.72 -5.43
N PHE A 368 -18.03 12.05 -5.06
CA PHE A 368 -17.03 11.54 -5.99
C PHE A 368 -17.36 10.11 -6.38
N ILE A 369 -17.51 9.88 -7.68
CA ILE A 369 -17.81 8.57 -8.26
C ILE A 369 -16.65 8.21 -9.17
N ASP A 370 -15.86 7.22 -8.75
CA ASP A 370 -14.89 6.61 -9.64
C ASP A 370 -15.60 5.72 -10.66
N GLU A 371 -15.06 5.64 -11.87
CA GLU A 371 -15.65 4.87 -12.97
C GLU A 371 -17.15 5.13 -13.16
N VAL A 372 -17.55 6.41 -13.27
CA VAL A 372 -18.97 6.83 -13.31
C VAL A 372 -19.79 6.15 -14.44
N HIS A 373 -19.12 5.64 -15.47
CA HIS A 373 -19.73 4.88 -16.55
C HIS A 373 -20.32 3.54 -16.09
N THR A 374 -19.82 2.93 -15.00
CA THR A 374 -20.34 1.67 -14.44
C THR A 374 -21.80 1.81 -13.98
N LEU A 375 -22.14 2.96 -13.40
CA LEU A 375 -23.49 3.30 -12.94
C LEU A 375 -24.43 3.71 -14.09
N ILE A 376 -23.88 4.21 -15.19
CA ILE A 376 -24.61 4.79 -16.33
C ILE A 376 -24.75 3.78 -17.48
N GLY A 377 -23.90 2.75 -17.50
CA GLY A 377 -23.71 1.79 -18.58
C GLY A 377 -24.98 1.06 -18.96
N ALA A 378 -25.58 1.51 -20.06
CA ALA A 378 -26.76 0.94 -20.67
C ALA A 378 -26.56 -0.53 -21.08
N GLY A 379 -26.90 -1.47 -20.19
CA GLY A 379 -27.36 -2.83 -20.50
C GLY A 379 -26.52 -3.73 -21.43
N ALA A 380 -25.27 -3.39 -21.74
CA ALA A 380 -24.53 -4.03 -22.83
C ALA A 380 -23.75 -5.29 -22.42
N ALA A 381 -23.73 -5.66 -21.14
CA ALA A 381 -23.16 -6.92 -20.67
C ALA A 381 -24.14 -7.58 -19.69
N GLU A 382 -24.24 -8.92 -19.77
CA GLU A 382 -25.17 -9.81 -19.05
C GLU A 382 -24.87 -9.91 -17.53
N GLY A 383 -24.57 -8.78 -16.90
CA GLY A 383 -24.13 -8.63 -15.52
C GLY A 383 -23.84 -7.18 -15.10
N ALA A 384 -24.00 -6.19 -15.99
CA ALA A 384 -23.79 -4.79 -15.65
C ALA A 384 -24.93 -4.28 -14.73
N ILE A 385 -24.53 -3.69 -13.61
CA ILE A 385 -25.42 -3.16 -12.59
C ILE A 385 -25.96 -1.81 -13.07
N ASP A 386 -27.14 -1.81 -13.68
CA ASP A 386 -27.71 -0.61 -14.28
C ASP A 386 -28.48 0.23 -13.24
N ALA A 387 -27.78 1.25 -12.74
CA ALA A 387 -28.28 2.28 -11.82
C ALA A 387 -28.78 3.54 -12.54
N ALA A 388 -28.76 3.55 -13.88
CA ALA A 388 -28.98 4.74 -14.68
C ALA A 388 -30.37 5.34 -14.46
N ASN A 389 -31.37 4.49 -14.23
CA ASN A 389 -32.76 4.91 -13.97
C ASN A 389 -32.92 5.72 -12.68
N ILE A 390 -32.07 5.51 -11.69
CA ILE A 390 -32.11 6.23 -10.40
C ILE A 390 -31.31 7.54 -10.50
N LEU A 391 -30.15 7.51 -11.16
CA LEU A 391 -29.22 8.64 -11.22
C LEU A 391 -29.60 9.69 -12.27
N LYS A 392 -30.06 9.27 -13.46
CA LYS A 392 -30.41 10.20 -14.54
C LYS A 392 -31.43 11.26 -14.12
N PRO A 393 -32.53 10.92 -13.40
CA PRO A 393 -33.47 11.94 -12.97
C PRO A 393 -32.88 12.93 -11.95
N ALA A 394 -32.06 12.46 -11.00
CA ALA A 394 -31.43 13.31 -9.99
C ALA A 394 -30.39 14.26 -10.62
N LEU A 395 -29.59 13.76 -11.54
CA LEU A 395 -28.63 14.56 -12.33
C LEU A 395 -29.35 15.54 -13.25
N ALA A 396 -30.40 15.10 -13.96
CA ALA A 396 -31.17 15.95 -14.86
C ALA A 396 -31.85 17.11 -14.12
N ARG A 397 -32.36 16.88 -12.90
CA ARG A 397 -32.95 17.96 -12.07
C ARG A 397 -31.91 18.84 -11.37
N GLY A 398 -30.64 18.44 -11.36
CA GLY A 398 -29.57 19.18 -10.66
C GLY A 398 -29.62 19.01 -9.14
N GLU A 399 -30.34 18.00 -8.65
CA GLU A 399 -30.44 17.64 -7.23
C GLU A 399 -29.16 16.94 -6.72
N LEU A 400 -28.36 16.38 -7.63
CA LEU A 400 -27.12 15.69 -7.31
C LEU A 400 -25.92 16.47 -7.87
N GLN A 401 -25.05 16.92 -6.97
CA GLN A 401 -23.74 17.45 -7.32
C GLN A 401 -22.69 16.35 -7.20
N CYS A 402 -22.02 16.04 -8.31
CA CYS A 402 -21.01 14.98 -8.32
C CYS A 402 -19.80 15.29 -9.20
N ILE A 403 -18.70 14.63 -8.89
CA ILE A 403 -17.46 14.56 -9.65
C ILE A 403 -17.36 13.13 -10.17
N GLY A 404 -17.42 12.96 -11.49
CA GLY A 404 -17.27 11.63 -12.11
C GLY A 404 -15.87 11.44 -12.67
N ALA A 405 -15.29 10.25 -12.55
CA ALA A 405 -14.06 9.87 -13.26
C ALA A 405 -14.33 8.76 -14.27
N THR A 406 -13.73 8.83 -15.46
CA THR A 406 -13.91 7.82 -16.54
C THR A 406 -12.80 7.91 -17.58
N THR A 407 -12.67 6.93 -18.46
CA THR A 407 -11.77 6.99 -19.62
C THR A 407 -12.39 7.78 -20.78
N LEU A 408 -11.56 8.21 -21.74
CA LEU A 408 -12.04 8.96 -22.90
C LEU A 408 -13.04 8.15 -23.73
N ASP A 409 -12.80 6.84 -23.86
CA ASP A 409 -13.63 5.94 -24.65
C ASP A 409 -14.99 5.70 -24.01
N GLU A 410 -15.04 5.48 -22.69
CA GLU A 410 -16.28 5.37 -21.93
C GLU A 410 -17.08 6.66 -21.94
N TYR A 411 -16.42 7.81 -21.78
CA TYR A 411 -17.08 9.11 -21.85
C TYR A 411 -17.83 9.28 -23.18
N ARG A 412 -17.15 8.97 -24.29
CA ARG A 412 -17.75 9.01 -25.64
C ARG A 412 -18.89 8.01 -25.81
N LYS A 413 -18.76 6.80 -25.27
CA LYS A 413 -19.76 5.73 -25.42
C LYS A 413 -21.01 5.96 -24.59
N HIS A 414 -20.88 6.45 -23.36
CA HIS A 414 -21.97 6.43 -22.37
C HIS A 414 -22.45 7.82 -21.94
N ILE A 415 -21.59 8.85 -21.96
CA ILE A 415 -21.93 10.18 -21.44
C ILE A 415 -22.23 11.16 -22.58
N GLU A 416 -21.37 11.22 -23.59
CA GLU A 416 -21.52 12.13 -24.74
C GLU A 416 -22.71 11.77 -25.64
N LYS A 417 -23.04 10.47 -25.73
CA LYS A 417 -24.22 10.00 -26.48
C LYS A 417 -25.55 10.28 -25.79
N ASP A 418 -25.56 10.53 -24.47
CA ASP A 418 -26.79 10.75 -23.71
C ASP A 418 -27.05 12.26 -23.51
N PRO A 419 -28.07 12.84 -24.17
CA PRO A 419 -28.35 14.27 -24.09
C PRO A 419 -28.70 14.77 -22.69
N ALA A 420 -29.16 13.91 -21.79
CA ALA A 420 -29.49 14.30 -20.41
C ALA A 420 -28.22 14.51 -19.58
N LEU A 421 -27.21 13.66 -19.78
CA LEU A 421 -25.95 13.69 -19.05
C LEU A 421 -24.98 14.73 -19.61
N GLU A 422 -24.91 14.88 -20.93
CA GLU A 422 -24.09 15.90 -21.61
C GLU A 422 -24.44 17.34 -21.16
N ARG A 423 -25.71 17.57 -20.78
CA ARG A 423 -26.19 18.87 -20.27
C ARG A 423 -25.83 19.13 -18.79
N ARG A 424 -25.24 18.15 -18.11
CA ARG A 424 -24.91 18.21 -16.67
C ARG A 424 -23.43 18.03 -16.42
N PHE A 425 -22.78 17.14 -17.17
CA PHE A 425 -21.35 16.93 -17.07
C PHE A 425 -20.55 17.92 -17.93
N GLN A 426 -19.46 18.42 -17.36
CA GLN A 426 -18.45 19.18 -18.08
C GLN A 426 -17.13 18.39 -18.09
N PRO A 427 -16.57 18.07 -19.26
CA PRO A 427 -15.32 17.32 -19.34
C PRO A 427 -14.13 18.16 -18.84
N VAL A 428 -13.27 17.51 -18.06
CA VAL A 428 -11.97 18.00 -17.57
C VAL A 428 -10.91 16.98 -17.97
N LYS A 429 -10.01 17.35 -18.87
CA LYS A 429 -8.94 16.46 -19.33
C LYS A 429 -7.85 16.35 -18.26
N VAL A 430 -7.49 15.13 -17.92
CA VAL A 430 -6.40 14.80 -16.99
C VAL A 430 -5.32 14.08 -17.79
N PRO A 431 -4.25 14.80 -18.21
CA PRO A 431 -3.14 14.17 -18.93
C PRO A 431 -2.27 13.35 -17.99
N GLU A 432 -1.54 12.39 -18.54
CA GLU A 432 -0.40 11.74 -17.88
C GLU A 432 0.61 12.83 -17.45
N PRO A 433 1.15 12.79 -16.21
CA PRO A 433 2.15 13.75 -15.76
C PRO A 433 3.47 13.54 -16.50
N THR A 434 4.28 14.58 -16.55
CA THR A 434 5.65 14.48 -17.05
C THR A 434 6.53 13.69 -16.09
N VAL A 435 7.70 13.23 -16.59
CA VAL A 435 8.68 12.51 -15.76
C VAL A 435 9.13 13.37 -14.58
N ASP A 436 9.35 14.68 -14.79
CA ASP A 436 9.78 15.60 -13.73
C ASP A 436 8.68 15.81 -12.68
N GLU A 437 7.43 16.03 -13.10
CA GLU A 437 6.28 16.09 -12.17
C GLU A 437 6.11 14.79 -11.39
N THR A 438 6.36 13.64 -12.03
CA THR A 438 6.30 12.33 -11.36
C THR A 438 7.37 12.21 -10.28
N ILE A 439 8.59 12.72 -10.52
CA ILE A 439 9.65 12.75 -9.49
C ILE A 439 9.19 13.57 -8.28
N GLU A 440 8.52 14.71 -8.49
CA GLU A 440 7.97 15.51 -7.40
C GLU A 440 6.84 14.79 -6.64
N ILE A 441 5.95 14.09 -7.36
CA ILE A 441 4.91 13.25 -6.75
C ILE A 441 5.56 12.18 -5.86
N LEU A 442 6.58 11.48 -6.36
CA LEU A 442 7.29 10.44 -5.62
C LEU A 442 8.02 11.00 -4.38
N ARG A 443 8.59 12.20 -4.48
CA ARG A 443 9.16 12.90 -3.32
C ARG A 443 8.11 13.26 -2.26
N GLY A 444 6.90 13.64 -2.68
CA GLY A 444 5.79 13.90 -1.79
C GLY A 444 5.30 12.64 -1.06
N LEU A 445 5.32 11.49 -1.73
CA LEU A 445 4.89 10.21 -1.16
C LEU A 445 5.99 9.49 -0.34
N ARG A 446 7.26 9.91 -0.50
CA ARG A 446 8.43 9.29 0.11
C ARG A 446 8.25 9.00 1.60
N GLU A 447 7.91 10.02 2.39
CA GLU A 447 7.81 9.90 3.85
C GLU A 447 6.83 8.80 4.28
N ARG A 448 5.68 8.68 3.60
CA ARG A 448 4.66 7.67 3.90
C ARG A 448 5.15 6.27 3.59
N TYR A 449 5.80 6.07 2.45
CA TYR A 449 6.39 4.77 2.10
C TYR A 449 7.57 4.40 2.99
N GLU A 450 8.38 5.37 3.42
CA GLU A 450 9.47 5.15 4.37
C GLU A 450 8.94 4.65 5.73
N ILE A 451 7.87 5.26 6.24
CA ILE A 451 7.21 4.84 7.48
C ILE A 451 6.56 3.46 7.31
N HIS A 452 5.84 3.24 6.21
CA HIS A 452 5.14 1.98 5.94
C HIS A 452 6.11 0.80 5.85
N HIS A 453 7.21 0.97 5.11
CA HIS A 453 8.21 -0.08 4.88
C HIS A 453 9.32 -0.12 5.92
N LYS A 454 9.45 0.91 6.77
CA LYS A 454 10.54 1.07 7.76
C LYS A 454 11.92 1.04 7.12
N LEU A 455 12.08 1.80 6.04
CA LEU A 455 13.32 1.92 5.27
C LEU A 455 13.42 3.33 4.68
N ARG A 456 14.53 3.64 4.00
CA ARG A 456 14.74 4.92 3.31
C ARG A 456 14.85 4.76 1.80
N TYR A 457 14.34 5.73 1.05
CA TYR A 457 14.53 5.78 -0.40
C TYR A 457 15.59 6.82 -0.75
N THR A 458 16.55 6.47 -1.60
CA THR A 458 17.49 7.45 -2.15
C THR A 458 16.81 8.31 -3.21
N ASP A 459 17.25 9.56 -3.38
CA ASP A 459 16.72 10.43 -4.44
C ASP A 459 17.00 9.84 -5.84
N GLU A 460 18.12 9.14 -5.99
CA GLU A 460 18.48 8.41 -7.20
C GLU A 460 17.48 7.30 -7.51
N ALA A 461 17.01 6.55 -6.51
CA ALA A 461 15.98 5.53 -6.68
C ALA A 461 14.66 6.14 -7.17
N LEU A 462 14.22 7.28 -6.61
CA LEU A 462 12.99 7.95 -7.06
C LEU A 462 13.08 8.44 -8.51
N ILE A 463 14.23 9.03 -8.88
CA ILE A 463 14.49 9.47 -10.25
C ILE A 463 14.53 8.27 -11.21
N ALA A 464 15.17 7.18 -10.80
CA ALA A 464 15.23 5.95 -11.58
C ALA A 464 13.83 5.35 -11.77
N ALA A 465 13.00 5.30 -10.73
CA ALA A 465 11.64 4.78 -10.82
C ALA A 465 10.80 5.53 -11.87
N ALA A 466 10.86 6.86 -11.88
CA ALA A 466 10.15 7.67 -12.87
C ALA A 466 10.68 7.47 -14.30
N LYS A 467 12.02 7.53 -14.49
CA LYS A 467 12.64 7.41 -15.83
C LYS A 467 12.50 6.01 -16.43
N LEU A 468 12.80 4.98 -15.63
CA LEU A 468 12.77 3.60 -16.08
C LEU A 468 11.35 3.11 -16.33
N SER A 469 10.39 3.47 -15.47
CA SER A 469 8.98 3.14 -15.75
C SER A 469 8.46 3.82 -17.01
N TYR A 470 8.83 5.08 -17.26
CA TYR A 470 8.47 5.76 -18.51
C TYR A 470 9.05 5.06 -19.74
N GLN A 471 10.31 4.64 -19.67
CA GLN A 471 11.04 4.08 -20.82
C GLN A 471 10.72 2.61 -21.11
N TYR A 472 10.53 1.79 -20.07
CA TYR A 472 10.46 0.33 -20.22
C TYR A 472 9.07 -0.26 -19.97
N ILE A 473 8.17 0.46 -19.29
CA ILE A 473 6.81 0.00 -18.97
C ILE A 473 5.82 0.87 -19.78
N SER A 474 5.38 0.36 -20.93
CA SER A 474 4.54 1.12 -21.89
C SER A 474 3.04 0.80 -21.81
N ASP A 475 2.66 -0.28 -21.14
CA ASP A 475 1.28 -0.73 -20.96
C ASP A 475 0.52 0.04 -19.88
N ARG A 476 1.24 0.77 -19.02
CA ARG A 476 0.72 1.58 -17.91
C ARG A 476 1.17 3.03 -18.03
N PHE A 477 0.42 3.91 -17.38
CA PHE A 477 0.66 5.36 -17.39
C PHE A 477 1.29 5.83 -16.07
N LEU A 478 2.04 6.93 -16.13
CA LEU A 478 2.50 7.65 -14.93
C LEU A 478 1.31 8.33 -14.22
N PRO A 479 1.38 8.56 -12.89
CA PRO A 479 2.47 8.19 -11.98
C PRO A 479 2.36 6.75 -11.41
N ASP A 480 1.23 6.07 -11.62
CA ASP A 480 0.88 4.76 -11.06
C ASP A 480 1.99 3.71 -11.19
N LYS A 481 2.50 3.49 -12.41
CA LYS A 481 3.61 2.54 -12.63
C LYS A 481 4.90 2.87 -11.87
N ALA A 482 5.18 4.14 -11.58
CA ALA A 482 6.38 4.55 -10.87
C ALA A 482 6.22 4.39 -9.35
N ILE A 483 5.00 4.63 -8.84
CA ILE A 483 4.63 4.40 -7.44
C ILE A 483 4.73 2.91 -7.11
N ASP A 484 4.18 2.04 -7.98
CA ASP A 484 4.25 0.60 -7.77
C ASP A 484 5.68 0.06 -7.76
N LEU A 485 6.58 0.59 -8.61
CA LEU A 485 7.99 0.20 -8.60
C LEU A 485 8.66 0.52 -7.26
N ILE A 486 8.35 1.67 -6.68
CA ILE A 486 8.90 2.09 -5.38
C ILE A 486 8.33 1.23 -4.26
N ASP A 487 7.03 0.96 -4.28
CA ASP A 487 6.37 0.12 -3.28
C ASP A 487 6.92 -1.31 -3.30
N GLU A 488 7.07 -1.90 -4.49
CA GLU A 488 7.66 -3.23 -4.64
C GLU A 488 9.13 -3.24 -4.21
N ALA A 489 9.90 -2.21 -4.55
CA ALA A 489 11.30 -2.08 -4.13
C ALA A 489 11.44 -2.00 -2.62
N GLY A 490 10.59 -1.21 -1.97
CA GLY A 490 10.54 -1.13 -0.52
C GLY A 490 10.21 -2.48 0.11
N SER A 491 9.17 -3.14 -0.39
CA SER A 491 8.75 -4.45 0.13
C SER A 491 9.86 -5.50 0.00
N ARG A 492 10.57 -5.51 -1.14
CA ARG A 492 11.66 -6.43 -1.44
C ARG A 492 12.86 -6.21 -0.53
N VAL A 493 13.36 -4.98 -0.43
CA VAL A 493 14.53 -4.65 0.42
C VAL A 493 14.20 -4.98 1.87
N ARG A 494 13.01 -4.62 2.34
CA ARG A 494 12.53 -5.01 3.67
C ARG A 494 12.54 -6.52 3.87
N LEU A 495 12.03 -7.28 2.91
CA LEU A 495 12.01 -8.74 2.98
C LEU A 495 13.42 -9.33 3.03
N GLN A 496 14.36 -8.79 2.25
CA GLN A 496 15.77 -9.21 2.27
C GLN A 496 16.41 -8.99 3.65
N HIS A 497 16.19 -7.81 4.25
CA HIS A 497 16.71 -7.51 5.59
C HIS A 497 15.99 -8.27 6.71
N ALA A 498 14.74 -8.70 6.50
CA ALA A 498 14.04 -9.57 7.45
C ALA A 498 14.50 -11.03 7.39
N GLN A 499 15.29 -11.43 6.39
CA GLN A 499 15.76 -12.79 6.28
C GLN A 499 16.83 -13.10 7.34
N VAL A 500 16.72 -14.30 7.92
CA VAL A 500 17.79 -14.86 8.74
C VAL A 500 19.07 -14.94 7.88
N PRO A 501 20.25 -14.55 8.43
CA PRO A 501 21.51 -14.62 7.71
C PRO A 501 21.71 -15.97 7.01
N GLU A 502 22.32 -15.95 5.82
CA GLU A 502 22.48 -17.15 5.00
C GLU A 502 23.23 -18.26 5.76
N GLU A 503 24.27 -17.89 6.52
CA GLU A 503 25.00 -18.78 7.43
C GLU A 503 24.08 -19.49 8.43
N ALA A 504 23.13 -18.76 9.03
CA ALA A 504 22.20 -19.33 10.00
C ALA A 504 21.12 -20.21 9.33
N ARG A 505 20.80 -19.99 8.05
CA ARG A 505 19.93 -20.88 7.27
C ARG A 505 20.62 -22.18 6.88
N GLU A 506 21.89 -22.14 6.54
CA GLU A 506 22.68 -23.34 6.25
C GLU A 506 22.78 -24.23 7.50
N LEU A 507 23.10 -23.61 8.65
CA LEU A 507 23.12 -24.32 9.94
C LEU A 507 21.74 -24.88 10.33
N ASP A 508 20.63 -24.21 10.00
CA ASP A 508 19.27 -24.75 10.22
C ASP A 508 18.97 -25.97 9.31
N LYS A 509 19.47 -25.98 8.08
CA LYS A 509 19.38 -27.17 7.20
C LYS A 509 20.17 -28.34 7.78
N GLU A 510 21.38 -28.09 8.27
CA GLU A 510 22.20 -29.12 8.94
C GLU A 510 21.52 -29.62 10.22
N LEU A 511 20.96 -28.72 11.03
CA LEU A 511 20.23 -29.06 12.25
C LEU A 511 19.07 -30.02 11.95
N LYS A 512 18.30 -29.79 10.87
CA LYS A 512 17.22 -30.67 10.44
C LYS A 512 17.72 -32.06 10.06
N GLN A 513 18.84 -32.14 9.36
CA GLN A 513 19.46 -33.42 9.00
C GLN A 513 19.91 -34.19 10.24
N ILE A 514 20.61 -33.53 11.17
CA ILE A 514 21.06 -34.14 12.43
C ILE A 514 19.88 -34.57 13.30
N THR A 515 18.82 -33.77 13.37
CA THR A 515 17.61 -34.12 14.13
C THR A 515 16.95 -35.38 13.56
N LYS A 516 16.92 -35.53 12.23
CA LYS A 516 16.42 -36.73 11.57
C LYS A 516 17.29 -37.95 11.90
N GLN A 517 18.61 -37.82 11.72
CA GLN A 517 19.57 -38.90 12.03
C GLN A 517 19.50 -39.33 13.51
N LYS A 518 19.32 -38.37 14.43
CA LYS A 518 19.15 -38.63 15.86
C LYS A 518 17.89 -39.44 16.12
N ASN A 519 16.76 -39.04 15.53
CA ASN A 519 15.49 -39.75 15.70
C ASN A 519 15.55 -41.17 15.11
N ASP A 520 16.26 -41.35 14.00
CA ASP A 520 16.49 -42.66 13.40
C ASP A 520 17.40 -43.54 14.30
N ALA A 521 18.47 -42.97 14.89
CA ALA A 521 19.33 -43.66 15.85
C ALA A 521 18.60 -44.07 17.13
N VAL A 522 17.70 -43.21 17.63
CA VAL A 522 16.82 -43.53 18.78
C VAL A 522 15.85 -44.67 18.43
N ARG A 523 15.30 -44.68 17.21
CA ARG A 523 14.43 -45.76 16.73
C ARG A 523 15.18 -47.08 16.58
N SER A 524 16.44 -47.04 16.14
CA SER A 524 17.30 -48.23 16.03
C SER A 524 17.94 -48.63 17.36
N GLN A 525 17.60 -47.96 18.48
CA GLN A 525 18.16 -48.20 19.82
C GLN A 525 19.69 -48.03 19.92
N ASP A 526 20.28 -47.25 19.01
CA ASP A 526 21.70 -46.90 19.03
C ASP A 526 21.90 -45.65 19.89
N PHE A 527 21.98 -45.86 21.21
CA PHE A 527 22.00 -44.78 22.20
C PHE A 527 23.31 -44.00 22.23
N GLU A 528 24.44 -44.62 21.85
CA GLU A 528 25.73 -43.94 21.77
C GLU A 528 25.73 -42.92 20.63
N LYS A 529 25.34 -43.35 19.43
CA LYS A 529 25.20 -42.46 18.27
C LYS A 529 24.15 -41.39 18.46
N ALA A 530 23.03 -41.72 19.12
CA ALA A 530 22.02 -40.73 19.48
C ALA A 530 22.54 -39.67 20.47
N GLY A 531 23.47 -40.04 21.36
CA GLY A 531 24.16 -39.13 22.28
C GLY A 531 25.03 -38.11 21.55
N GLU A 532 25.89 -38.57 20.65
CA GLU A 532 26.76 -37.70 19.83
C GLU A 532 25.96 -36.73 18.97
N LEU A 533 24.90 -37.21 18.31
CA LEU A 533 24.02 -36.38 17.48
C LEU A 533 23.23 -35.35 18.29
N ARG A 534 22.88 -35.68 19.55
CA ARG A 534 22.23 -34.73 20.47
C ARG A 534 23.18 -33.61 20.89
N ASP A 535 24.44 -33.93 21.15
CA ASP A 535 25.44 -32.93 21.54
C ASP A 535 25.75 -32.01 20.35
N ARG A 536 25.82 -32.56 19.13
CA ARG A 536 25.95 -31.78 17.88
C ARG A 536 24.72 -30.91 17.59
N GLU A 537 23.51 -31.41 17.85
CA GLU A 537 22.28 -30.63 17.76
C GLU A 537 22.30 -29.42 18.72
N MET A 538 22.81 -29.61 19.95
CA MET A 538 22.93 -28.55 20.94
C MET A 538 23.94 -27.48 20.52
N GLU A 539 25.07 -27.91 19.93
CA GLU A 539 26.10 -27.02 19.39
C GLU A 539 25.56 -26.17 18.23
N LEU A 540 24.90 -26.80 17.23
CA LEU A 540 24.31 -26.10 16.09
C LEU A 540 23.21 -25.12 16.53
N LYS A 541 22.35 -25.51 17.48
CA LYS A 541 21.35 -24.60 18.07
C LYS A 541 21.99 -23.39 18.75
N ALA A 542 23.10 -23.59 19.46
CA ALA A 542 23.81 -22.50 20.10
C ALA A 542 24.42 -21.54 19.06
N GLN A 543 25.01 -22.06 17.98
CA GLN A 543 25.57 -21.26 16.88
C GLN A 543 24.47 -20.46 16.15
N ILE A 544 23.35 -21.07 15.80
CA ILE A 544 22.21 -20.39 15.16
C ILE A 544 21.69 -19.27 16.06
N THR A 545 21.52 -19.54 17.36
CA THR A 545 21.03 -18.52 18.31
C THR A 545 22.02 -17.37 18.42
N ALA A 546 23.33 -17.65 18.48
CA ALA A 546 24.36 -16.62 18.52
C ALA A 546 24.40 -15.75 17.25
N LEU A 547 24.23 -16.36 16.06
CA LEU A 547 24.16 -15.62 14.80
C LEU A 547 22.90 -14.75 14.68
N ILE A 548 21.75 -15.26 15.13
CA ILE A 548 20.49 -14.50 15.15
C ILE A 548 20.55 -13.37 16.18
N ASP A 549 21.15 -13.60 17.34
CA ASP A 549 21.29 -12.55 18.36
C ASP A 549 22.28 -11.48 17.87
N LYS A 550 23.38 -11.88 17.23
CA LYS A 550 24.33 -10.95 16.58
C LYS A 550 23.66 -10.13 15.48
N SER A 551 22.86 -10.75 14.62
CA SER A 551 22.15 -10.01 13.56
C SER A 551 21.09 -9.06 14.12
N LYS A 552 20.40 -9.45 15.19
CA LYS A 552 19.45 -8.57 15.91
C LYS A 552 20.12 -7.44 16.67
N GLU A 553 21.33 -7.64 17.19
CA GLU A 553 22.11 -6.59 17.83
C GLU A 553 22.62 -5.59 16.79
N MET A 554 23.07 -6.05 15.62
CA MET A 554 23.42 -5.18 14.51
C MET A 554 22.20 -4.39 14.02
N SER A 555 21.05 -5.04 13.81
CA SER A 555 19.84 -4.35 13.36
C SER A 555 19.32 -3.33 14.37
N LYS A 556 19.45 -3.60 15.69
CA LYS A 556 19.08 -2.65 16.74
C LYS A 556 20.05 -1.48 16.86
N ALA A 557 21.34 -1.71 16.69
CA ALA A 557 22.35 -0.65 16.66
C ALA A 557 22.15 0.26 15.43
N GLU A 558 21.73 -0.32 14.30
CA GLU A 558 21.35 0.39 13.08
C GLU A 558 20.04 1.19 13.24
N GLU A 559 19.06 0.67 13.99
CA GLU A 559 17.82 1.38 14.35
C GLU A 559 18.06 2.54 15.33
N GLU A 560 18.88 2.36 16.37
CA GLU A 560 19.16 3.38 17.41
C GLU A 560 20.05 4.53 16.93
N SER A 561 20.85 4.32 15.87
CA SER A 561 21.72 5.34 15.28
C SER A 561 20.99 6.30 14.33
N GLY A 562 19.72 6.05 13.97
CA GLY A 562 18.85 6.99 13.27
C GLY A 562 19.26 7.38 11.85
N GLU A 563 20.43 6.96 11.36
CA GLU A 563 20.98 7.35 10.05
C GLU A 563 21.07 6.20 9.03
N THR A 564 21.02 4.93 9.44
CA THR A 564 21.34 3.77 8.57
C THR A 564 20.31 2.64 8.68
N GLY A 565 19.06 2.91 8.28
CA GLY A 565 18.10 1.83 8.00
C GLY A 565 18.35 1.19 6.63
N PRO A 566 17.66 0.10 6.26
CA PRO A 566 17.66 -0.43 4.90
C PRO A 566 17.41 0.70 3.90
N MET A 567 18.19 0.76 2.82
CA MET A 567 18.06 1.80 1.80
C MET A 567 17.78 1.20 0.44
N VAL A 568 16.82 1.80 -0.27
CA VAL A 568 16.50 1.47 -1.65
C VAL A 568 17.33 2.35 -2.58
N ASN A 569 18.11 1.71 -3.45
CA ASN A 569 18.99 2.35 -4.41
C ASN A 569 18.45 2.21 -5.85
N GLU A 570 19.10 2.89 -6.80
CA GLU A 570 18.80 2.76 -8.23
C GLU A 570 18.84 1.29 -8.70
N ALA A 571 19.78 0.49 -8.19
CA ALA A 571 19.94 -0.92 -8.56
C ALA A 571 18.72 -1.78 -8.18
N ASP A 572 18.06 -1.49 -7.04
CA ASP A 572 16.87 -2.22 -6.60
C ASP A 572 15.69 -1.97 -7.54
N ILE A 573 15.54 -0.71 -7.99
CA ILE A 573 14.54 -0.32 -8.99
C ILE A 573 14.83 -1.00 -10.33
N GLN A 574 16.08 -0.99 -10.79
CA GLN A 574 16.48 -1.66 -12.04
C GLN A 574 16.16 -3.16 -12.02
N HIS A 575 16.42 -3.82 -10.88
CA HIS A 575 16.08 -5.23 -10.73
C HIS A 575 14.57 -5.48 -10.87
N ILE A 576 13.73 -4.62 -10.28
CA ILE A 576 12.28 -4.82 -10.34
C ILE A 576 11.76 -4.55 -11.75
N VAL A 577 12.22 -3.49 -12.40
CA VAL A 577 11.90 -3.23 -13.81
C VAL A 577 12.31 -4.43 -14.66
N SER A 578 13.49 -5.00 -14.43
CA SER A 578 13.94 -6.20 -15.13
C SER A 578 13.08 -7.43 -14.84
N SER A 579 12.57 -7.57 -13.62
CA SER A 579 11.69 -8.68 -13.23
C SER A 579 10.32 -8.56 -13.88
N TRP A 580 9.74 -7.35 -13.95
CA TRP A 580 8.43 -7.12 -14.55
C TRP A 580 8.45 -7.23 -16.06
N THR A 581 9.47 -6.65 -16.68
CA THR A 581 9.52 -6.51 -18.14
C THR A 581 10.32 -7.63 -18.81
N GLY A 582 11.12 -8.37 -18.04
CA GLY A 582 12.11 -9.32 -18.57
C GLY A 582 13.34 -8.64 -19.19
N ILE A 583 13.45 -7.31 -19.05
CA ILE A 583 14.46 -6.49 -19.73
C ILE A 583 15.63 -6.23 -18.78
N PRO A 584 16.86 -6.65 -19.09
CA PRO A 584 18.01 -6.26 -18.28
C PRO A 584 18.25 -4.74 -18.39
N VAL A 585 17.91 -4.02 -17.32
CA VAL A 585 18.06 -2.55 -17.18
C VAL A 585 19.32 -2.18 -16.36
N GLU A 586 20.03 -3.17 -15.84
CA GLU A 586 21.29 -2.95 -15.14
C GLU A 586 22.26 -2.15 -16.03
N LYS A 587 22.88 -1.10 -15.45
CA LYS A 587 23.99 -0.41 -16.10
C LYS A 587 25.01 -1.47 -16.51
N VAL A 588 25.46 -1.42 -17.78
CA VAL A 588 26.39 -2.40 -18.36
C VAL A 588 27.48 -2.73 -17.34
N SER A 589 27.32 -3.86 -16.66
CA SER A 589 28.31 -4.35 -15.72
C SER A 589 29.61 -4.58 -16.49
N SER A 590 30.75 -4.60 -15.83
CA SER A 590 32.01 -5.06 -16.44
C SER A 590 31.78 -6.35 -17.23
N ASP A 591 30.92 -7.22 -16.69
CA ASP A 591 30.57 -8.52 -17.25
C ASP A 591 29.75 -8.42 -18.55
N GLU A 592 28.87 -7.42 -18.70
CA GLU A 592 28.11 -7.22 -19.93
C GLU A 592 28.96 -6.54 -21.01
N SER A 593 29.85 -5.62 -20.63
CA SER A 593 30.86 -5.05 -21.54
C SER A 593 31.76 -6.15 -22.09
N ASP A 594 32.23 -7.04 -21.21
CA ASP A 594 33.04 -8.20 -21.57
C ASP A 594 32.29 -9.20 -22.44
N LYS A 595 30.99 -9.42 -22.18
CA LYS A 595 30.13 -10.20 -23.08
C LYS A 595 30.10 -9.55 -24.47
N LEU A 596 29.73 -8.27 -24.57
CA LEU A 596 29.66 -7.56 -25.85
C LEU A 596 30.99 -7.58 -26.63
N LEU A 597 32.13 -7.53 -25.95
CA LEU A 597 33.45 -7.67 -26.56
C LEU A 597 33.68 -9.09 -27.13
N LYS A 598 33.22 -10.13 -26.43
CA LYS A 598 33.33 -11.55 -26.82
C LYS A 598 32.15 -12.06 -27.65
N MET A 599 31.28 -11.16 -28.13
CA MET A 599 30.06 -11.53 -28.88
C MET A 599 30.39 -12.29 -30.17
N GLU A 600 31.38 -11.82 -30.92
CA GLU A 600 31.82 -12.42 -32.19
C GLU A 600 32.31 -13.86 -31.95
N GLU A 601 33.21 -14.05 -30.99
CA GLU A 601 33.74 -15.36 -30.60
C GLU A 601 32.64 -16.32 -30.13
N THR A 602 31.66 -15.82 -29.38
CA THR A 602 30.61 -16.66 -28.82
C THR A 602 29.60 -17.09 -29.89
N LEU A 603 29.23 -16.18 -30.81
CA LEU A 603 28.38 -16.51 -31.95
C LEU A 603 29.05 -17.54 -32.86
N HIS A 604 30.37 -17.43 -33.08
CA HIS A 604 31.13 -18.39 -33.88
C HIS A 604 31.25 -19.80 -33.29
N ARG A 605 30.97 -19.99 -31.99
CA ARG A 605 30.89 -21.35 -31.42
C ARG A 605 29.70 -22.15 -31.97
N ARG A 606 28.66 -21.43 -32.42
CA ARG A 606 27.40 -22.03 -32.91
C ARG A 606 27.21 -21.84 -34.40
N VAL A 607 27.61 -20.69 -34.94
CA VAL A 607 27.52 -20.37 -36.37
C VAL A 607 28.87 -20.60 -37.02
N ILE A 608 28.92 -21.62 -37.89
CA ILE A 608 30.13 -21.98 -38.64
C ILE A 608 30.16 -21.17 -39.95
N GLY A 609 31.22 -20.39 -40.17
CA GLY A 609 31.34 -19.45 -41.28
C GLY A 609 30.51 -18.18 -41.07
N GLN A 610 30.13 -17.52 -42.17
CA GLN A 610 29.34 -16.26 -42.17
C GLN A 610 29.98 -15.12 -41.35
N ASP A 611 31.32 -15.04 -41.35
CA ASP A 611 32.09 -14.08 -40.53
C ASP A 611 31.66 -12.63 -40.76
N GLU A 612 31.39 -12.26 -42.02
CA GLU A 612 30.92 -10.92 -42.38
C GLU A 612 29.59 -10.56 -41.70
N ALA A 613 28.65 -11.51 -41.63
CA ALA A 613 27.34 -11.31 -41.01
C ALA A 613 27.47 -11.20 -39.49
N VAL A 614 28.28 -12.06 -38.86
CA VAL A 614 28.51 -12.04 -37.40
C VAL A 614 29.16 -10.73 -36.96
N VAL A 615 30.16 -10.24 -37.70
CA VAL A 615 30.84 -8.96 -37.42
C VAL A 615 29.89 -7.78 -37.60
N ALA A 616 29.07 -7.77 -38.66
CA ALA A 616 28.10 -6.70 -38.92
C ALA A 616 27.04 -6.58 -37.82
N ILE A 617 26.53 -7.73 -37.34
CA ILE A 617 25.58 -7.80 -36.23
C ILE A 617 26.22 -7.29 -34.94
N SER A 618 27.40 -7.83 -34.59
CA SER A 618 28.10 -7.50 -33.34
C SER A 618 28.49 -6.02 -33.26
N ARG A 619 28.90 -5.43 -34.39
CA ARG A 619 29.18 -3.98 -34.47
C ARG A 619 27.92 -3.14 -34.28
N SER A 620 26.78 -3.55 -34.84
CA SER A 620 25.53 -2.80 -34.75
C SER A 620 24.94 -2.83 -33.34
N ILE A 621 24.97 -4.00 -32.69
CA ILE A 621 24.48 -4.15 -31.31
C ILE A 621 25.36 -3.38 -30.31
N ARG A 622 26.70 -3.43 -30.47
CA ARG A 622 27.61 -2.61 -29.64
C ARG A 622 27.30 -1.11 -29.75
N ARG A 623 27.10 -0.59 -30.97
CA ARG A 623 26.71 0.82 -31.17
C ARG A 623 25.39 1.16 -30.46
N ALA A 624 24.41 0.27 -30.56
CA ALA A 624 23.11 0.46 -29.94
C ALA A 624 23.18 0.49 -28.40
N ARG A 625 24.05 -0.33 -27.80
CA ARG A 625 24.25 -0.41 -26.34
C ARG A 625 25.02 0.76 -25.74
N VAL A 626 25.93 1.38 -26.49
CA VAL A 626 26.66 2.59 -26.06
C VAL A 626 25.77 3.85 -26.15
N GLY A 627 24.46 3.69 -26.43
CA GLY A 627 23.51 4.80 -26.48
C GLY A 627 23.60 5.64 -27.75
N LEU A 628 24.36 5.21 -28.76
CA LEU A 628 24.48 5.87 -30.06
C LEU A 628 23.34 5.49 -31.02
N LYS A 629 22.17 5.10 -30.50
CA LYS A 629 20.98 4.76 -31.29
C LYS A 629 19.91 5.84 -31.17
N ASN A 630 19.04 5.88 -32.18
CA ASN A 630 17.79 6.62 -32.08
C ASN A 630 16.83 5.88 -31.12
N PRO A 631 16.28 6.54 -30.07
CA PRO A 631 15.33 5.93 -29.14
C PRO A 631 14.07 5.37 -29.80
N ASN A 632 13.63 5.97 -30.92
CA ASN A 632 12.40 5.59 -31.63
C ASN A 632 12.61 4.47 -32.67
N ARG A 633 13.74 3.75 -32.61
CA ARG A 633 14.05 2.63 -33.53
C ARG A 633 14.42 1.35 -32.76
N PRO A 634 14.21 0.17 -33.37
CA PRO A 634 14.69 -1.10 -32.81
C PRO A 634 16.18 -1.06 -32.50
N ILE A 635 16.64 -1.89 -31.55
CA ILE A 635 18.06 -1.98 -31.15
C ILE A 635 18.96 -2.17 -32.38
N ALA A 636 18.58 -3.08 -33.26
CA ALA A 636 19.17 -3.23 -34.57
C ALA A 636 18.13 -3.83 -35.53
N SER A 637 18.27 -3.54 -36.81
CA SER A 637 17.50 -4.14 -37.89
C SER A 637 18.48 -4.69 -38.92
N PHE A 638 18.25 -5.91 -39.37
CA PHE A 638 19.13 -6.65 -40.26
C PHE A 638 18.34 -7.30 -41.39
N ILE A 639 18.97 -7.41 -42.56
CA ILE A 639 18.47 -8.20 -43.69
C ILE A 639 19.53 -9.28 -43.96
N PHE A 640 19.12 -10.55 -43.90
CA PHE A 640 20.00 -11.67 -44.21
C PHE A 640 19.81 -12.12 -45.66
N ALA A 641 20.77 -11.81 -46.52
CA ALA A 641 20.79 -12.21 -47.93
C ALA A 641 21.58 -13.51 -48.13
N GLY A 642 21.13 -14.37 -49.06
CA GLY A 642 21.74 -15.68 -49.35
C GLY A 642 20.73 -16.76 -49.71
N PRO A 643 21.15 -17.93 -50.24
CA PRO A 643 20.24 -19.03 -50.54
C PRO A 643 19.67 -19.67 -49.26
N THR A 644 18.60 -20.46 -49.39
CA THR A 644 18.04 -21.22 -48.27
C THR A 644 19.06 -22.23 -47.75
N GLY A 645 19.07 -22.46 -46.42
CA GLY A 645 19.97 -23.44 -45.79
C GLY A 645 21.38 -22.95 -45.42
N VAL A 646 21.75 -21.70 -45.73
CA VAL A 646 23.08 -21.13 -45.38
C VAL A 646 23.26 -20.72 -43.91
N GLY A 647 22.22 -20.91 -43.08
CA GLY A 647 22.26 -20.62 -41.64
C GLY A 647 21.70 -19.26 -41.22
N LYS A 648 20.93 -18.55 -42.07
CA LYS A 648 20.31 -17.26 -41.74
C LYS A 648 19.45 -17.32 -40.46
N SER A 649 18.52 -18.27 -40.41
CA SER A 649 17.62 -18.45 -39.26
C SER A 649 18.39 -18.97 -38.04
N GLU A 650 19.48 -19.71 -38.24
CA GLU A 650 20.34 -20.18 -37.15
C GLU A 650 21.14 -19.04 -36.51
N LEU A 651 21.60 -18.07 -37.31
CA LEU A 651 22.24 -16.85 -36.81
C LEU A 651 21.26 -16.01 -35.96
N ALA A 652 19.99 -15.92 -36.38
CA ALA A 652 18.94 -15.26 -35.58
C ALA A 652 18.67 -15.98 -34.25
N LYS A 653 18.60 -17.32 -34.24
CA LYS A 653 18.46 -18.13 -33.02
C LYS A 653 19.67 -18.01 -32.10
N ALA A 654 20.88 -18.08 -32.66
CA ALA A 654 22.12 -17.90 -31.90
C ALA A 654 22.18 -16.51 -31.26
N LEU A 655 21.74 -15.48 -31.99
CA LEU A 655 21.62 -14.13 -31.45
C LEU A 655 20.58 -14.05 -30.33
N ALA A 656 19.42 -14.69 -30.49
CA ALA A 656 18.40 -14.73 -29.46
C ALA A 656 18.90 -15.41 -28.17
N ALA A 657 19.52 -16.57 -28.30
CA ALA A 657 20.12 -17.32 -27.19
C ALA A 657 21.25 -16.54 -26.50
N TYR A 658 22.11 -15.89 -27.27
CA TYR A 658 23.24 -15.14 -26.74
C TYR A 658 22.81 -13.86 -26.02
N TYR A 659 21.91 -13.09 -26.64
CA TYR A 659 21.56 -11.75 -26.18
C TYR A 659 20.39 -11.74 -25.18
N PHE A 660 19.42 -12.64 -25.34
CA PHE A 660 18.24 -12.76 -24.47
C PHE A 660 18.25 -14.02 -23.61
N GLY A 661 19.29 -14.85 -23.69
CA GLY A 661 19.45 -16.04 -22.85
C GLY A 661 18.63 -17.27 -23.28
N SER A 662 17.71 -17.12 -24.24
CA SER A 662 16.87 -18.22 -24.74
C SER A 662 16.56 -18.05 -26.23
N GLU A 663 16.47 -19.17 -26.95
CA GLU A 663 15.98 -19.20 -28.34
C GLU A 663 14.48 -18.89 -28.44
N GLU A 664 13.73 -19.19 -27.38
CA GLU A 664 12.28 -18.94 -27.29
C GLU A 664 11.95 -17.43 -27.18
N ALA A 665 12.98 -16.60 -26.97
CA ALA A 665 12.86 -15.16 -27.04
C ALA A 665 12.77 -14.65 -28.49
N MET A 666 12.83 -15.52 -29.50
CA MET A 666 12.64 -15.15 -30.91
C MET A 666 11.17 -15.34 -31.33
N ILE A 667 10.55 -14.29 -31.85
CA ILE A 667 9.26 -14.37 -32.54
C ILE A 667 9.56 -14.62 -34.02
N ARG A 668 9.20 -15.80 -34.52
CA ARG A 668 9.33 -16.14 -35.94
C ARG A 668 7.99 -15.96 -36.64
N LEU A 669 8.01 -15.21 -37.73
CA LEU A 669 6.86 -14.99 -38.60
C LEU A 669 7.26 -15.44 -40.00
N ASP A 670 6.51 -16.38 -40.55
CA ASP A 670 6.70 -16.86 -41.92
C ASP A 670 5.96 -15.94 -42.88
N MET A 671 6.69 -15.18 -43.70
CA MET A 671 6.08 -14.23 -44.64
C MET A 671 5.33 -14.93 -45.79
N SER A 672 5.56 -16.22 -46.02
CA SER A 672 4.76 -17.01 -46.94
C SER A 672 3.28 -17.10 -46.53
N GLU A 673 2.96 -16.96 -45.24
CA GLU A 673 1.56 -16.93 -44.76
C GLU A 673 0.87 -15.57 -44.98
N PHE A 674 1.66 -14.52 -45.28
CA PHE A 674 1.19 -13.14 -45.38
C PHE A 674 1.18 -12.57 -46.82
N MET A 675 1.35 -13.43 -47.83
CA MET A 675 1.42 -13.02 -49.25
C MET A 675 0.18 -12.28 -49.76
N GLU A 676 -0.99 -12.52 -49.16
CA GLU A 676 -2.25 -11.89 -49.56
C GLU A 676 -2.45 -10.54 -48.84
N ARG A 677 -2.90 -9.51 -49.57
CA ARG A 677 -3.16 -8.18 -48.98
C ARG A 677 -4.12 -8.17 -47.79
N HIS A 678 -4.98 -9.18 -47.67
CA HIS A 678 -5.95 -9.30 -46.58
C HIS A 678 -5.39 -10.02 -45.34
N THR A 679 -4.29 -10.77 -45.45
CA THR A 679 -3.65 -11.45 -44.31
C THR A 679 -2.71 -10.52 -43.54
N VAL A 680 -2.23 -9.43 -44.15
CA VAL A 680 -1.47 -8.36 -43.47
C VAL A 680 -2.25 -7.78 -42.27
N SER A 681 -3.58 -7.66 -42.37
CA SER A 681 -4.42 -7.24 -41.24
C SER A 681 -4.38 -8.20 -40.05
N LYS A 682 -4.05 -9.48 -40.25
CA LYS A 682 -3.83 -10.42 -39.13
C LYS A 682 -2.49 -10.21 -38.44
N LEU A 683 -1.50 -9.67 -39.15
CA LEU A 683 -0.16 -9.42 -38.62
C LEU A 683 -0.15 -8.18 -37.71
N ILE A 684 -0.73 -7.08 -38.18
CA ILE A 684 -0.72 -5.77 -37.50
C ILE A 684 -1.98 -5.55 -36.66
N GLY A 685 -3.13 -6.04 -37.13
CA GLY A 685 -4.45 -5.80 -36.56
C GLY A 685 -5.43 -5.33 -37.62
N SER A 686 -6.72 -5.61 -37.42
CA SER A 686 -7.77 -5.12 -38.31
C SER A 686 -7.82 -3.59 -38.27
N PRO A 687 -8.10 -2.89 -39.40
CA PRO A 687 -8.26 -1.43 -39.39
C PRO A 687 -9.58 -1.00 -38.70
N PRO A 688 -9.71 0.29 -38.28
CA PRO A 688 -10.90 0.80 -37.62
C PRO A 688 -12.18 0.52 -38.43
N GLY A 689 -13.16 -0.12 -37.82
CA GLY A 689 -14.44 -0.47 -38.45
C GLY A 689 -14.55 -1.91 -38.98
N TYR A 690 -13.48 -2.71 -38.89
CA TYR A 690 -13.50 -4.14 -39.22
C TYR A 690 -13.55 -5.00 -37.94
N VAL A 691 -14.09 -6.23 -38.06
CA VAL A 691 -14.13 -7.20 -36.95
C VAL A 691 -12.71 -7.49 -36.49
N GLY A 692 -12.47 -7.40 -35.18
CA GLY A 692 -11.14 -7.57 -34.58
C GLY A 692 -10.30 -6.29 -34.48
N TYR A 693 -10.84 -5.09 -34.76
CA TYR A 693 -10.09 -3.83 -34.57
C TYR A 693 -9.57 -3.63 -33.14
N THR A 694 -10.28 -4.15 -32.14
CA THR A 694 -9.88 -4.10 -30.74
C THR A 694 -8.88 -5.19 -30.35
N GLU A 695 -8.67 -6.18 -31.21
CA GLU A 695 -7.70 -7.26 -31.00
C GLU A 695 -6.40 -6.90 -31.74
N GLY A 696 -5.27 -6.93 -31.04
CA GLY A 696 -3.98 -6.69 -31.69
C GLY A 696 -3.63 -7.82 -32.67
N GLY A 697 -2.92 -7.48 -33.75
CA GLY A 697 -2.41 -8.49 -34.69
C GLY A 697 -1.32 -9.37 -34.07
N GLN A 698 -1.03 -10.49 -34.74
CA GLN A 698 -0.08 -11.52 -34.28
C GLN A 698 1.30 -10.93 -33.91
N LEU A 699 1.83 -10.01 -34.72
CA LEU A 699 3.10 -9.35 -34.42
C LEU A 699 2.96 -8.37 -33.26
N THR A 700 1.94 -7.50 -33.31
CA THR A 700 1.76 -6.45 -32.31
C THR A 700 1.52 -7.01 -30.92
N GLU A 701 0.72 -8.07 -30.78
CA GLU A 701 0.48 -8.75 -29.51
C GLU A 701 1.71 -9.48 -29.02
N ALA A 702 2.42 -10.21 -29.90
CA ALA A 702 3.61 -10.94 -29.52
C ALA A 702 4.73 -9.98 -29.03
N VAL A 703 4.92 -8.85 -29.72
CA VAL A 703 5.88 -7.81 -29.32
C VAL A 703 5.42 -7.06 -28.08
N ARG A 704 4.12 -6.77 -27.93
CA ARG A 704 3.59 -6.12 -26.73
C ARG A 704 3.77 -6.98 -25.48
N ARG A 705 3.62 -8.30 -25.60
CA ARG A 705 3.88 -9.26 -24.51
C ARG A 705 5.35 -9.45 -24.20
N ARG A 706 6.22 -9.39 -25.21
CA ARG A 706 7.68 -9.54 -25.08
C ARG A 706 8.41 -8.46 -25.88
N PRO A 707 8.57 -7.24 -25.32
CA PRO A 707 9.18 -6.13 -26.06
C PRO A 707 10.67 -6.36 -26.40
N TYR A 708 11.37 -7.17 -25.60
CA TYR A 708 12.78 -7.52 -25.79
C TYR A 708 12.88 -8.90 -26.41
N THR A 709 12.78 -8.92 -27.74
CA THR A 709 12.70 -10.13 -28.56
C THR A 709 13.46 -9.93 -29.86
N VAL A 710 13.90 -11.03 -30.47
CA VAL A 710 14.31 -11.04 -31.89
C VAL A 710 13.06 -11.31 -32.71
N VAL A 711 12.63 -10.36 -33.54
CA VAL A 711 11.59 -10.61 -34.54
C VAL A 711 12.27 -11.08 -35.82
N LEU A 712 12.00 -12.33 -36.22
CA LEU A 712 12.47 -12.92 -37.46
C LEU A 712 11.31 -12.97 -38.46
N PHE A 713 11.42 -12.15 -39.51
CA PHE A 713 10.60 -12.27 -40.71
C PHE A 713 11.30 -13.23 -41.68
N ASP A 714 10.78 -14.45 -41.78
CA ASP A 714 11.35 -15.49 -42.65
C ASP A 714 10.75 -15.40 -44.06
N GLU A 715 11.56 -15.68 -45.08
CA GLU A 715 11.15 -15.65 -46.50
C GLU A 715 10.48 -14.34 -46.96
N ILE A 716 10.99 -13.18 -46.51
CA ILE A 716 10.42 -11.86 -46.85
C ILE A 716 10.30 -11.60 -48.36
N GLU A 717 11.13 -12.24 -49.18
CA GLU A 717 11.08 -12.15 -50.64
C GLU A 717 9.80 -12.73 -51.28
N LYS A 718 9.07 -13.56 -50.54
CA LYS A 718 7.82 -14.17 -51.00
C LYS A 718 6.60 -13.31 -50.69
N ASP A 719 6.73 -12.31 -49.83
CA ASP A 719 5.67 -11.34 -49.61
C ASP A 719 5.43 -10.53 -50.90
N GLY A 720 4.17 -10.38 -51.29
CA GLY A 720 3.72 -10.06 -52.66
C GLY A 720 4.15 -8.69 -53.21
N GLY A 721 4.93 -7.90 -52.46
CA GLY A 721 5.45 -6.60 -52.87
C GLY A 721 6.79 -6.64 -53.62
N LEU A 722 7.61 -7.68 -53.46
CA LEU A 722 8.98 -7.72 -54.02
C LEU A 722 9.07 -8.27 -55.46
N GLN A 723 8.00 -8.84 -56.00
CA GLN A 723 8.01 -9.42 -57.35
C GLN A 723 7.70 -8.41 -58.47
N GLU A 724 7.23 -7.20 -58.17
CA GLU A 724 6.75 -6.27 -59.21
C GLU A 724 7.81 -5.28 -59.75
N HIS A 725 9.01 -5.18 -59.16
CA HIS A 725 10.01 -4.17 -59.58
C HIS A 725 11.46 -4.69 -59.70
N PRO A 726 12.28 -4.16 -60.64
CA PRO A 726 13.64 -4.60 -60.84
C PRO A 726 14.57 -4.21 -59.66
N PRO A 727 15.55 -5.06 -59.30
CA PRO A 727 16.25 -5.01 -58.00
C PRO A 727 17.03 -3.72 -57.71
N ASP A 728 17.45 -2.97 -58.73
CA ASP A 728 18.24 -1.74 -58.56
C ASP A 728 17.41 -0.51 -58.17
N HIS A 729 16.09 -0.54 -58.40
CA HIS A 729 15.21 0.60 -58.13
C HIS A 729 14.65 0.56 -56.69
N ASP A 730 14.44 -0.63 -56.13
CA ASP A 730 13.92 -0.81 -54.77
C ASP A 730 14.97 -0.54 -53.70
N LEU A 731 16.25 -0.82 -53.96
CA LEU A 731 17.34 -0.52 -53.02
C LEU A 731 17.49 1.00 -52.80
N LYS A 732 17.39 1.79 -53.87
CA LYS A 732 17.49 3.26 -53.81
C LYS A 732 16.25 3.91 -53.19
N ARG A 733 15.06 3.36 -53.45
CA ARG A 733 13.80 3.85 -52.87
C ARG A 733 13.72 3.52 -51.38
N TRP A 734 14.23 2.37 -50.96
CA TRP A 734 14.32 1.99 -49.55
C TRP A 734 15.42 2.75 -48.79
N GLU A 735 16.58 3.02 -49.40
CA GLU A 735 17.60 3.94 -48.85
C GLU A 735 17.07 5.36 -48.63
N GLN A 736 16.08 5.77 -49.43
CA GLN A 736 15.39 7.04 -49.27
C GLN A 736 14.36 6.99 -48.14
N CYS A 737 13.53 5.93 -48.04
CA CYS A 737 12.64 5.70 -46.88
C CYS A 737 13.42 5.59 -45.55
N HIS A 738 14.60 4.97 -45.56
CA HIS A 738 15.44 4.82 -44.39
C HIS A 738 16.07 6.16 -43.93
N ARG A 739 16.37 7.06 -44.88
CA ARG A 739 16.82 8.44 -44.63
C ARG A 739 15.70 9.37 -44.16
N GLU A 740 14.50 9.20 -44.70
CA GLU A 740 13.36 10.08 -44.42
C GLU A 740 12.55 9.63 -43.19
N GLY A 741 12.78 8.42 -42.67
CA GLY A 741 12.12 7.93 -41.46
C GLY A 741 10.73 7.33 -41.69
N TRP A 742 10.36 7.08 -42.95
CA TRP A 742 9.07 6.51 -43.35
C TRP A 742 9.18 4.99 -43.38
N ALA A 743 9.17 4.36 -42.20
CA ALA A 743 8.83 2.94 -42.06
C ALA A 743 7.32 2.74 -41.75
N GLN A 744 6.53 3.81 -41.74
CA GLN A 744 5.09 3.75 -41.47
C GLN A 744 4.21 3.52 -42.70
N ASP A 745 4.71 3.75 -43.92
CA ASP A 745 3.91 3.64 -45.15
C ASP A 745 4.24 2.42 -46.02
N TRP A 746 5.02 1.46 -45.48
CA TRP A 746 5.34 0.19 -46.15
C TRP A 746 4.94 -1.05 -45.34
N PHE A 747 4.25 -0.86 -44.20
CA PHE A 747 3.74 -1.93 -43.34
C PHE A 747 2.24 -1.74 -43.11
#